data_AF-A0AAV6ULP6-F1
#
_entry.id   AF-A0AAV6ULP6-F1
#
_cell.length_a   1.000
_cell.length_b   1.000
_cell.length_c   1.000
_cell.angle_alpha   90.00
_cell.angle_beta   90.00
_cell.angle_gamma   90.00
#
_symmetry.space_group_name_H-M   'P 1'
#
loop_
_entity.id
_entity.type
_entity.pdbx_description
1 polymer ?
#
loop_
_entity_poly.entity_id
_entity_poly.type
_entity_poly.pdbx_seq_one_letter_code
_entity_poly.pdbx_strand_id
1 'polypeptide(L)'
;MLVQAARHCPSHLLHSLWRRKSLLLGCAMVASVFVVCLQFGGNGGHLVENVDGLPQGEIGGSHKTLIPRRNLSALNSQRLDQGELGRGRLVDLSGKPPRYQQQSGGDPNAINYAGGDSNHLTDHMQVYGGRAVPNPPPQEILQRRTWQSQDVKNAASGNTASNLFVPPLRVVHFDMKGAPLKINFFKQVFPILKESGANAILLEYEDMFPFSGPLAPIAAKNAYSKEDVQTILNLAKTHHFEVIPLVQTFGHLEFALKLKEFRDLREVDDFPQAICPSRNESFDLVENIIDQVMAMHPNIRWLHVGCDEVFHLGYCSKCMRLDRDNLFLGHVAKVARYVRDKHKVIPIVWDDMLRQMPTEKLKEYQLGTLVEPMVWTYVKDVYRFVPYNVWLSYSEVFPFIWAASAFKGAFGETLTVPNVKMHLENNEAWLEVMTEQHKKFGNFRGIAITGWQRYDHLGTLCELFPAGFPSLIINLLTVTQGYFNQQLFTKFHHVLQCTVHQRSQVDFETDQYLWQRASSCFFPGSAIFRMTQHHSEAIKRVDDYLYDVTIHKAWLTDYNIRHNITSPMRVDEGLADYSSVYYPLTSLVRTARDALREVYDEYTVAEWIEQNIYPSIVKMEKLWKDATNLKKSKIWPRRPLPPLDVLRKYSVGLPNGGDTKDDSAVVPMV
;
A
#
# COMPACT_ATOMS: atom_id res chain seq x y z
N MET A 1 -21.47 16.31 -70.25
CA MET A 1 -20.32 16.47 -69.32
C MET A 1 -20.75 17.26 -68.08
N LEU A 2 -21.73 16.72 -67.33
CA LEU A 2 -22.27 17.31 -66.10
C LEU A 2 -22.39 16.22 -65.00
N VAL A 3 -21.42 15.30 -64.97
CA VAL A 3 -21.29 14.21 -63.99
C VAL A 3 -19.85 14.11 -63.44
N GLN A 4 -19.01 15.14 -63.64
CA GLN A 4 -17.60 15.13 -63.18
C GLN A 4 -17.20 16.37 -62.37
N ALA A 5 -18.12 16.94 -61.59
CA ALA A 5 -17.82 18.03 -60.65
C ALA A 5 -18.37 17.78 -59.23
N ALA A 6 -18.66 16.53 -58.86
CA ALA A 6 -19.17 16.14 -57.53
C ALA A 6 -18.18 15.27 -56.73
N ARG A 7 -16.87 15.46 -56.95
CA ARG A 7 -15.83 14.85 -56.14
C ARG A 7 -14.75 15.89 -55.87
N HIS A 8 -14.99 16.82 -54.95
CA HIS A 8 -14.02 17.44 -54.04
C HIS A 8 -14.74 18.47 -53.18
N CYS A 9 -14.46 18.47 -51.87
CA CYS A 9 -14.97 19.36 -50.80
C CYS A 9 -16.31 18.93 -50.14
N PRO A 10 -16.23 18.26 -48.97
CA PRO A 10 -16.61 18.99 -47.75
C PRO A 10 -15.74 18.61 -46.53
N SER A 11 -14.48 19.02 -46.50
CA SER A 11 -13.64 18.96 -45.28
C SER A 11 -13.57 20.29 -44.54
N HIS A 12 -14.01 21.40 -45.16
CA HIS A 12 -13.87 22.74 -44.58
C HIS A 12 -15.10 23.26 -43.79
N LEU A 13 -16.30 22.67 -43.94
CA LEU A 13 -17.48 23.09 -43.15
C LEU A 13 -17.55 22.41 -41.77
N LEU A 14 -17.04 21.17 -41.63
CA LEU A 14 -17.10 20.40 -40.38
C LEU A 14 -16.08 20.85 -39.33
N HIS A 15 -14.98 21.49 -39.73
CA HIS A 15 -13.98 22.02 -38.79
C HIS A 15 -14.37 23.36 -38.14
N SER A 16 -15.21 24.16 -38.79
CA SER A 16 -15.73 25.42 -38.23
C SER A 16 -16.73 25.18 -37.10
N LEU A 17 -17.53 24.11 -37.19
CA LEU A 17 -18.54 23.77 -36.17
C LEU A 17 -17.98 23.03 -34.94
N TRP A 18 -16.80 22.43 -35.04
CA TRP A 18 -16.20 21.68 -33.93
C TRP A 18 -15.47 22.57 -32.90
N ARG A 19 -15.02 23.76 -33.29
CA ARG A 19 -14.33 24.73 -32.39
C ARG A 19 -15.26 25.55 -31.48
N ARG A 20 -16.59 25.44 -31.60
CA ARG A 20 -17.56 26.26 -30.82
C ARG A 20 -18.28 25.53 -29.68
N LYS A 21 -17.98 24.24 -29.42
CA LYS A 21 -18.64 23.45 -28.37
C LYS A 21 -18.35 23.94 -26.94
N SER A 22 -17.16 24.46 -26.69
CA SER A 22 -16.75 24.92 -25.35
C SER A 22 -17.47 26.21 -24.92
N LEU A 23 -17.80 27.09 -25.86
CA LEU A 23 -18.54 28.32 -25.59
C LEU A 23 -20.03 28.04 -25.29
N LEU A 24 -20.62 27.06 -25.97
CA LEU A 24 -22.02 26.66 -25.77
C LEU A 24 -22.23 25.92 -24.44
N LEU A 25 -21.26 25.10 -23.99
CA LEU A 25 -21.29 24.48 -22.66
C LEU A 25 -21.14 25.51 -21.53
N GLY A 26 -20.30 26.54 -21.75
CA GLY A 26 -20.12 27.65 -20.79
C GLY A 26 -21.40 28.47 -20.60
N CYS A 27 -22.09 28.81 -21.69
CA CYS A 27 -23.37 29.56 -21.61
C CYS A 27 -24.50 28.74 -20.95
N ALA A 28 -24.53 27.42 -21.14
CA ALA A 28 -25.53 26.55 -20.51
C ALA A 28 -25.31 26.40 -18.99
N MET A 29 -24.05 26.37 -18.53
CA MET A 29 -23.76 26.30 -17.08
C MET A 29 -24.03 27.63 -16.37
N VAL A 30 -23.75 28.77 -17.01
CA VAL A 30 -24.05 30.10 -16.43
C VAL A 30 -25.56 30.36 -16.35
N ALA A 31 -26.35 29.90 -17.34
CA ALA A 31 -27.81 29.99 -17.30
C ALA A 31 -28.43 29.11 -16.20
N SER A 32 -27.84 27.93 -15.93
CA SER A 32 -28.34 27.00 -14.91
C SER A 32 -28.11 27.50 -13.48
N VAL A 33 -27.01 28.22 -13.24
CA VAL A 33 -26.72 28.85 -11.94
C VAL A 33 -27.61 30.07 -11.69
N PHE A 34 -27.97 30.83 -12.74
CA PHE A 34 -28.90 31.96 -12.63
C PHE A 34 -30.34 31.54 -12.28
N VAL A 35 -30.80 30.38 -12.77
CA VAL A 35 -32.15 29.86 -12.47
C VAL A 35 -32.26 29.35 -11.04
N VAL A 36 -31.20 28.74 -10.49
CA VAL A 36 -31.17 28.27 -9.10
C VAL A 36 -31.06 29.43 -8.10
N CYS A 37 -30.35 30.51 -8.46
CA CYS A 37 -30.28 31.72 -7.63
C CYS A 37 -31.58 32.55 -7.63
N LEU A 38 -32.41 32.44 -8.67
CA LEU A 38 -33.73 33.11 -8.74
C LEU A 38 -34.84 32.34 -8.02
N GLN A 39 -34.65 31.06 -7.67
CA GLN A 39 -35.63 30.26 -6.93
C GLN A 39 -35.47 30.30 -5.39
N PHE A 40 -34.38 30.86 -4.85
CA PHE A 40 -34.09 30.82 -3.41
C PHE A 40 -33.62 32.14 -2.79
N GLY A 41 -34.04 33.29 -3.33
CA GLY A 41 -33.72 34.59 -2.75
C GLY A 41 -34.86 35.59 -2.82
N GLY A 42 -35.54 35.83 -1.68
CA GLY A 42 -36.23 37.10 -1.45
C GLY A 42 -37.59 37.05 -0.74
N ASN A 43 -37.52 37.37 0.55
CA ASN A 43 -38.49 38.10 1.38
C ASN A 43 -39.73 37.41 1.99
N GLY A 44 -39.73 37.46 3.32
CA GLY A 44 -40.86 37.19 4.20
C GLY A 44 -41.97 38.24 4.15
N GLY A 45 -43.06 37.90 4.83
CA GLY A 45 -44.22 38.75 5.05
C GLY A 45 -45.31 37.95 5.75
N HIS A 46 -45.68 38.39 6.95
CA HIS A 46 -46.70 37.84 7.85
C HIS A 46 -48.00 37.37 7.17
N LEU A 47 -48.60 36.30 7.71
CA LEU A 47 -50.02 36.26 8.10
C LEU A 47 -50.27 35.11 9.09
N VAL A 48 -50.93 35.48 10.18
CA VAL A 48 -51.43 34.63 11.27
C VAL A 48 -52.83 34.15 10.89
N GLU A 49 -53.15 32.87 11.08
CA GLU A 49 -54.37 32.43 11.79
C GLU A 49 -54.43 30.91 12.01
N ASN A 50 -55.07 30.57 13.13
CA ASN A 50 -55.14 29.32 13.90
C ASN A 50 -55.69 28.08 13.14
N VAL A 51 -55.36 26.88 13.63
CA VAL A 51 -56.25 26.00 14.45
C VAL A 51 -55.62 24.60 14.64
N ASP A 52 -55.36 24.29 15.92
CA ASP A 52 -55.46 23.02 16.69
C ASP A 52 -55.07 21.64 16.11
N GLY A 53 -54.25 20.91 16.88
CA GLY A 53 -54.25 19.43 16.89
C GLY A 53 -52.91 18.71 17.14
N LEU A 54 -52.36 18.80 18.35
CA LEU A 54 -51.38 17.84 18.91
C LEU A 54 -52.11 16.55 19.37
N PRO A 55 -51.45 15.36 19.43
CA PRO A 55 -50.46 15.03 20.48
C PRO A 55 -49.19 14.34 19.93
N GLN A 56 -47.97 14.77 20.27
CA GLN A 56 -47.18 14.41 21.46
C GLN A 56 -47.22 12.92 21.87
N GLY A 57 -46.08 12.26 21.64
CA GLY A 57 -45.62 11.05 22.33
C GLY A 57 -44.09 11.06 22.41
N GLU A 58 -43.58 11.34 23.61
CA GLU A 58 -42.16 11.24 23.99
C GLU A 58 -41.76 9.79 24.31
N ILE A 59 -40.44 9.52 24.19
CA ILE A 59 -39.53 8.64 24.96
C ILE A 59 -38.32 8.43 24.02
N GLY A 60 -37.14 9.04 24.21
CA GLY A 60 -36.14 8.78 25.27
C GLY A 60 -35.42 7.45 24.97
N GLY A 61 -34.12 7.28 24.74
CA GLY A 61 -32.92 8.03 25.12
C GLY A 61 -31.69 7.17 24.74
N SER A 62 -30.53 7.80 24.78
CA SER A 62 -29.23 7.38 24.25
C SER A 62 -28.59 6.15 24.91
N HIS A 63 -28.01 5.25 24.11
CA HIS A 63 -26.78 4.52 24.47
C HIS A 63 -25.66 4.83 23.46
N LYS A 64 -24.62 5.51 23.93
CA LYS A 64 -23.34 5.70 23.25
C LYS A 64 -22.50 4.43 23.40
N THR A 65 -22.10 3.84 22.29
CA THR A 65 -20.95 2.92 22.23
C THR A 65 -19.96 3.49 21.22
N LEU A 66 -18.82 3.95 21.74
CA LEU A 66 -17.67 4.39 20.96
C LEU A 66 -17.00 3.17 20.35
N ILE A 67 -17.05 3.05 19.02
CA ILE A 67 -16.27 2.11 18.22
C ILE A 67 -15.21 2.93 17.48
N PRO A 68 -13.90 2.61 17.58
CA PRO A 68 -12.86 3.28 16.81
C PRO A 68 -13.01 3.00 15.31
N ARG A 69 -12.98 4.05 14.49
CA ARG A 69 -13.03 3.97 13.02
C ARG A 69 -11.77 3.28 12.48
N ARG A 70 -11.95 2.10 11.89
CA ARG A 70 -11.07 1.56 10.85
C ARG A 70 -11.33 2.32 9.54
N ASN A 71 -10.27 2.52 8.76
CA ASN A 71 -10.32 2.88 7.35
C ASN A 71 -11.20 1.87 6.60
N LEU A 72 -12.35 2.34 6.12
CA LEU A 72 -13.23 1.61 5.22
C LEU A 72 -12.93 2.07 3.79
N SER A 73 -12.01 1.36 3.14
CA SER A 73 -11.86 1.37 1.69
C SER A 73 -11.34 0.01 1.23
N ALA A 74 -12.20 -1.01 1.37
CA ALA A 74 -12.22 -2.27 0.61
C ALA A 74 -13.05 -3.26 1.42
N LEU A 75 -14.30 -3.51 1.02
CA LEU A 75 -15.05 -4.73 1.37
C LEU A 75 -16.33 -4.82 0.54
N ASN A 76 -16.23 -5.58 -0.55
CA ASN A 76 -17.26 -6.36 -1.23
C ASN A 76 -16.44 -7.27 -2.15
N SER A 77 -16.47 -8.59 -2.14
CA SER A 77 -17.44 -9.57 -1.68
C SER A 77 -16.72 -10.92 -1.63
N GLN A 78 -16.79 -11.67 -0.54
CA GLN A 78 -16.52 -13.11 -0.57
C GLN A 78 -17.66 -13.82 0.15
N ARG A 79 -18.37 -14.64 -0.64
CA ARG A 79 -19.38 -15.57 -0.15
C ARG A 79 -18.69 -16.90 0.13
N LEU A 80 -19.02 -17.43 1.30
CA LEU A 80 -18.71 -18.75 1.80
C LEU A 80 -19.37 -19.82 0.93
N ASP A 81 -18.59 -20.82 0.50
CA ASP A 81 -19.11 -22.14 0.13
C ASP A 81 -18.98 -23.06 1.35
N GLN A 82 -20.11 -23.67 1.71
CA GLN A 82 -20.23 -24.69 2.75
C GLN A 82 -20.03 -26.06 2.12
N GLY A 83 -19.04 -26.81 2.61
CA GLY A 83 -18.87 -28.25 2.40
C GLY A 83 -18.93 -28.94 3.76
N GLU A 84 -19.78 -29.96 3.85
CA GLU A 84 -20.18 -30.71 5.05
C GLU A 84 -19.01 -31.37 5.80
N LEU A 85 -18.99 -31.25 7.13
CA LEU A 85 -18.26 -32.16 8.02
C LEU A 85 -19.12 -32.51 9.25
N GLY A 86 -19.18 -33.82 9.50
CA GLY A 86 -20.12 -34.48 10.39
C GLY A 86 -19.90 -34.26 11.89
N ARG A 87 -20.95 -34.64 12.62
CA ARG A 87 -21.15 -34.56 14.07
C ARG A 87 -20.00 -35.19 14.89
N GLY A 88 -19.53 -34.47 15.91
CA GLY A 88 -18.71 -35.02 16.99
C GLY A 88 -18.50 -34.06 18.17
N ARG A 89 -19.30 -34.25 19.24
CA ARG A 89 -19.14 -33.88 20.67
C ARG A 89 -18.47 -32.53 21.04
N LEU A 90 -19.32 -31.62 21.54
CA LEU A 90 -18.95 -30.50 22.41
C LEU A 90 -18.52 -31.00 23.81
N VAL A 91 -17.40 -30.50 24.32
CA VAL A 91 -16.98 -30.61 25.72
C VAL A 91 -16.98 -29.21 26.33
N ASP A 92 -17.60 -29.13 27.50
CA ASP A 92 -17.84 -27.95 28.35
C ASP A 92 -16.53 -27.34 28.91
N LEU A 93 -16.44 -26.00 28.89
CA LEU A 93 -15.39 -25.20 29.56
C LEU A 93 -16.07 -24.20 30.51
N SER A 94 -16.48 -24.68 31.68
CA SER A 94 -16.87 -23.83 32.80
C SER A 94 -15.74 -23.78 33.84
N GLY A 95 -15.11 -22.61 33.98
CA GLY A 95 -14.04 -22.36 34.95
C GLY A 95 -14.00 -20.89 35.35
N LYS A 96 -14.84 -20.52 36.32
CA LYS A 96 -15.07 -19.16 36.84
C LYS A 96 -13.87 -18.60 37.64
N PRO A 97 -13.69 -17.27 37.71
CA PRO A 97 -12.72 -16.64 38.60
C PRO A 97 -13.18 -16.63 40.08
N PRO A 98 -12.25 -16.58 41.06
CA PRO A 98 -12.59 -16.62 42.47
C PRO A 98 -13.22 -15.32 42.99
N ARG A 99 -14.28 -15.48 43.80
CA ARG A 99 -14.94 -14.44 44.61
C ARG A 99 -14.03 -13.98 45.76
N TYR A 100 -14.05 -12.68 46.07
CA TYR A 100 -13.86 -12.18 47.44
C TYR A 100 -14.91 -11.11 47.79
N GLN A 101 -15.12 -10.97 49.10
CA GLN A 101 -16.35 -10.62 49.83
C GLN A 101 -16.89 -9.20 49.67
N GLN A 102 -18.21 -9.09 49.92
CA GLN A 102 -19.01 -7.87 49.96
C GLN A 102 -19.51 -7.64 51.40
N GLN A 103 -19.36 -6.42 51.94
CA GLN A 103 -20.09 -5.82 53.07
C GLN A 103 -19.97 -4.29 52.92
N SER A 104 -20.92 -3.39 53.23
CA SER A 104 -22.38 -3.42 53.39
C SER A 104 -22.82 -1.96 53.64
N GLY A 105 -23.86 -1.47 52.94
CA GLY A 105 -24.70 -0.34 53.38
C GLY A 105 -24.37 1.06 52.83
N GLY A 106 -25.36 1.72 52.20
CA GLY A 106 -25.37 3.18 51.94
C GLY A 106 -26.05 3.58 50.63
N ASP A 107 -27.23 4.19 50.73
CA ASP A 107 -28.09 4.73 49.65
C ASP A 107 -27.38 5.86 48.85
N PRO A 108 -27.36 5.83 47.50
CA PRO A 108 -26.69 6.86 46.70
C PRO A 108 -27.49 8.15 46.43
N ASN A 109 -28.65 8.40 47.07
CA ASN A 109 -29.44 9.61 46.83
C ASN A 109 -29.40 10.69 47.94
N ALA A 110 -28.24 10.92 48.56
CA ALA A 110 -28.04 12.05 49.47
C ALA A 110 -27.06 13.08 48.89
N ILE A 111 -27.62 14.14 48.29
CA ILE A 111 -26.92 15.41 48.04
C ILE A 111 -27.11 16.28 49.28
N ASN A 112 -26.01 16.69 49.93
CA ASN A 112 -26.01 17.83 50.83
C ASN A 112 -24.72 18.64 50.66
N TYR A 113 -24.89 19.88 50.22
CA TYR A 113 -23.90 20.94 50.22
C TYR A 113 -23.81 21.56 51.63
N ALA A 114 -22.59 21.68 52.17
CA ALA A 114 -22.25 22.67 53.19
C ALA A 114 -20.75 23.02 53.02
N GLY A 115 -20.48 24.32 52.83
CA GLY A 115 -19.15 24.85 52.54
C GLY A 115 -18.31 25.21 53.78
N GLY A 116 -17.04 25.53 53.52
CA GLY A 116 -16.11 26.17 54.45
C GLY A 116 -14.66 26.00 54.02
N ASP A 117 -14.10 27.07 53.40
CA ASP A 117 -12.74 27.63 53.50
C ASP A 117 -11.53 26.67 53.68
N SER A 118 -10.41 26.72 52.95
CA SER A 118 -9.72 27.85 52.34
C SER A 118 -8.46 27.36 51.58
N ASN A 119 -8.01 28.21 50.65
CA ASN A 119 -6.62 28.41 50.20
C ASN A 119 -5.92 27.40 49.26
N HIS A 120 -5.87 27.88 48.00
CA HIS A 120 -4.75 27.91 47.06
C HIS A 120 -4.52 26.77 46.05
N LEU A 121 -4.52 27.22 44.78
CA LEU A 121 -3.94 26.64 43.57
C LEU A 121 -4.80 25.60 42.85
N THR A 122 -5.85 26.09 42.18
CA THR A 122 -6.64 25.33 41.21
C THR A 122 -5.92 25.24 39.86
N ASP A 123 -5.43 24.05 39.54
CA ASP A 123 -5.37 23.52 38.18
C ASP A 123 -6.78 23.59 37.56
N HIS A 124 -6.90 24.26 36.43
CA HIS A 124 -8.13 24.28 35.65
C HIS A 124 -8.28 22.97 34.87
N MET A 125 -9.06 22.04 35.41
CA MET A 125 -9.81 21.07 34.62
C MET A 125 -11.12 21.76 34.17
N GLN A 126 -11.16 22.26 32.94
CA GLN A 126 -12.40 22.69 32.28
C GLN A 126 -12.78 21.72 31.15
N VAL A 127 -13.94 21.12 31.34
CA VAL A 127 -14.72 20.37 30.36
C VAL A 127 -15.09 21.28 29.20
N TYR A 128 -14.68 20.93 27.97
CA TYR A 128 -15.21 21.54 26.74
C TYR A 128 -16.08 20.53 25.98
N GLY A 129 -17.35 20.48 26.38
CA GLY A 129 -18.46 20.17 25.47
C GLY A 129 -18.97 21.48 24.87
N GLY A 130 -18.35 21.92 23.78
CA GLY A 130 -18.73 23.14 23.07
C GLY A 130 -17.80 23.37 21.88
N ARG A 131 -18.37 23.45 20.67
CA ARG A 131 -17.63 23.80 19.45
C ARG A 131 -17.02 25.19 19.61
N ALA A 132 -15.70 25.26 19.77
CA ALA A 132 -14.91 26.44 19.45
C ALA A 132 -14.23 26.18 18.11
N VAL A 133 -14.63 26.94 17.09
CA VAL A 133 -13.87 27.09 15.85
C VAL A 133 -12.64 27.93 16.22
N PRO A 134 -11.39 27.46 16.02
CA PRO A 134 -10.24 28.33 16.23
C PRO A 134 -10.27 29.44 15.18
N ASN A 135 -10.19 30.70 15.63
CA ASN A 135 -9.92 31.82 14.74
C ASN A 135 -8.64 31.54 13.93
N PRO A 136 -8.62 31.85 12.63
CA PRO A 136 -7.43 31.67 11.81
C PRO A 136 -6.27 32.52 12.38
N PRO A 137 -5.02 32.04 12.31
CA PRO A 137 -3.86 32.83 12.71
C PRO A 137 -3.79 34.13 11.87
N PRO A 138 -3.17 35.20 12.39
CA PRO A 138 -3.08 36.48 11.69
C PRO A 138 -2.53 36.29 10.28
N GLN A 139 -3.19 36.92 9.30
CA GLN A 139 -2.84 36.88 7.89
C GLN A 139 -1.47 37.54 7.63
N GLU A 140 -0.39 36.83 7.92
CA GLU A 140 0.89 37.06 7.25
C GLU A 140 0.92 36.23 5.97
N ILE A 141 0.50 36.89 4.88
CA ILE A 141 0.84 36.66 3.47
C ILE A 141 1.39 35.25 3.18
N LEU A 142 0.52 34.24 3.23
CA LEU A 142 0.73 32.97 2.54
C LEU A 142 0.48 33.21 1.05
N GLN A 143 1.46 33.78 0.37
CA GLN A 143 1.52 33.73 -1.09
C GLN A 143 1.54 32.26 -1.51
N ARG A 144 0.47 31.82 -2.18
CA ARG A 144 0.48 30.62 -3.02
C ARG A 144 1.61 30.76 -4.04
N ARG A 145 2.80 30.25 -3.74
CA ARG A 145 3.82 29.95 -4.74
C ARG A 145 3.33 28.75 -5.54
N THR A 146 2.62 29.04 -6.63
CA THR A 146 2.50 28.11 -7.75
C THR A 146 3.91 27.82 -8.24
N TRP A 147 4.38 26.59 -8.05
CA TRP A 147 5.69 26.12 -8.46
C TRP A 147 5.76 25.94 -9.98
N GLN A 148 5.83 27.07 -10.68
CA GLN A 148 6.54 27.16 -11.94
C GLN A 148 7.80 27.97 -11.69
N SER A 149 8.95 27.29 -11.65
CA SER A 149 10.18 27.82 -12.25
C SER A 149 10.67 29.22 -11.79
N GLN A 150 10.63 29.57 -10.50
CA GLN A 150 11.33 30.78 -10.03
C GLN A 150 12.55 30.44 -9.15
N ASP A 151 12.46 29.46 -8.25
CA ASP A 151 13.60 29.13 -7.36
C ASP A 151 14.69 28.28 -8.06
N VAL A 152 14.38 27.64 -9.20
CA VAL A 152 15.37 26.91 -10.05
C VAL A 152 16.01 27.82 -11.11
N LYS A 153 15.43 28.99 -11.43
CA LYS A 153 16.07 29.94 -12.36
C LYS A 153 17.31 30.61 -11.75
N ASN A 154 17.39 30.70 -10.43
CA ASN A 154 18.59 31.17 -9.73
C ASN A 154 19.68 30.08 -9.63
N ALA A 155 19.39 28.83 -9.99
CA ALA A 155 20.38 27.78 -10.17
C ALA A 155 21.07 27.84 -11.54
N ALA A 156 20.44 28.47 -12.53
CA ALA A 156 21.01 28.70 -13.85
C ALA A 156 21.96 29.92 -13.92
N SER A 157 21.96 30.78 -12.89
CA SER A 157 22.90 31.89 -12.73
C SER A 157 24.09 31.50 -11.89
N GLY A 158 24.95 30.62 -12.42
CA GLY A 158 26.40 30.55 -12.17
C GLY A 158 27.00 30.60 -10.75
N ASN A 159 26.25 30.52 -9.64
CA ASN A 159 26.82 30.73 -8.30
C ASN A 159 26.15 29.95 -7.14
N THR A 160 25.39 28.89 -7.41
CA THR A 160 24.69 28.05 -6.39
C THR A 160 25.09 26.57 -6.42
N ALA A 161 26.20 26.22 -7.09
CA ALA A 161 26.71 24.85 -7.14
C ALA A 161 27.32 24.33 -5.81
N SER A 162 27.39 25.17 -4.75
CA SER A 162 28.15 24.86 -3.54
C SER A 162 27.38 24.21 -2.38
N ASN A 163 26.07 23.95 -2.51
CA ASN A 163 25.24 23.49 -1.38
C ASN A 163 24.42 22.20 -1.60
N LEU A 164 24.57 21.47 -2.71
CA LEU A 164 23.80 20.25 -2.94
C LEU A 164 24.43 19.04 -2.23
N PHE A 165 23.66 18.33 -1.41
CA PHE A 165 24.12 17.11 -0.74
C PHE A 165 24.00 15.90 -1.66
N VAL A 166 25.13 15.27 -1.97
CA VAL A 166 25.17 13.99 -2.70
C VAL A 166 25.43 12.87 -1.70
N PRO A 167 24.49 11.91 -1.51
CA PRO A 167 24.65 10.82 -0.56
C PRO A 167 25.92 10.00 -0.81
N PRO A 168 26.79 9.78 0.19
CA PRO A 168 28.03 9.03 0.00
C PRO A 168 27.78 7.59 -0.45
N LEU A 169 26.86 6.90 0.24
CA LEU A 169 26.32 5.61 -0.17
C LEU A 169 24.95 5.80 -0.83
N ARG A 170 24.78 5.19 -1.99
CA ARG A 170 23.52 5.12 -2.76
C ARG A 170 23.20 3.64 -2.90
N VAL A 171 22.39 3.19 -1.95
CA VAL A 171 22.12 1.77 -1.69
C VAL A 171 20.90 1.35 -2.49
N VAL A 172 21.00 0.29 -3.27
CA VAL A 172 19.84 -0.33 -3.93
C VAL A 172 19.35 -1.48 -3.08
N HIS A 173 18.08 -1.44 -2.70
CA HIS A 173 17.46 -2.53 -1.95
C HIS A 173 17.00 -3.64 -2.88
N PHE A 174 17.37 -4.87 -2.54
CA PHE A 174 16.79 -6.08 -3.08
C PHE A 174 16.05 -6.83 -1.97
N ASP A 175 14.74 -6.66 -1.96
CA ASP A 175 13.82 -7.52 -1.23
C ASP A 175 13.62 -8.80 -2.06
N MET A 176 13.92 -9.96 -1.48
CA MET A 176 13.84 -11.26 -2.17
C MET A 176 12.54 -12.00 -1.87
N LYS A 177 11.69 -11.51 -0.95
CA LYS A 177 10.58 -12.30 -0.40
C LYS A 177 9.51 -12.58 -1.45
N GLY A 178 9.18 -13.87 -1.62
CA GLY A 178 8.19 -14.36 -2.58
C GLY A 178 8.61 -14.31 -4.05
N ALA A 179 9.26 -13.24 -4.53
CA ALA A 179 9.72 -13.08 -5.91
C ALA A 179 11.25 -12.92 -6.00
N PRO A 180 12.03 -13.95 -5.65
CA PRO A 180 13.50 -13.91 -5.72
C PRO A 180 13.99 -13.87 -7.16
N LEU A 181 15.00 -13.04 -7.44
CA LEU A 181 15.59 -12.94 -8.77
C LEU A 181 16.51 -14.14 -9.06
N LYS A 182 16.50 -14.65 -10.29
CA LYS A 182 17.50 -15.62 -10.74
C LYS A 182 18.91 -15.02 -10.67
N ILE A 183 19.91 -15.86 -10.36
CA ILE A 183 21.32 -15.45 -10.26
C ILE A 183 21.84 -14.78 -11.54
N ASN A 184 21.41 -15.28 -12.70
CA ASN A 184 21.79 -14.69 -13.98
C ASN A 184 21.28 -13.25 -14.15
N PHE A 185 20.16 -12.90 -13.53
CA PHE A 185 19.60 -11.56 -13.62
C PHE A 185 20.47 -10.54 -12.86
N PHE A 186 21.02 -10.89 -11.69
CA PHE A 186 22.00 -10.05 -10.98
C PHE A 186 23.22 -9.72 -11.84
N LYS A 187 23.74 -10.70 -12.60
CA LYS A 187 24.87 -10.50 -13.53
C LYS A 187 24.58 -9.43 -14.59
N GLN A 188 23.32 -9.29 -15.00
CA GLN A 188 22.90 -8.32 -15.99
C GLN A 188 22.66 -6.94 -15.39
N VAL A 189 22.06 -6.87 -14.19
CA VAL A 189 21.65 -5.57 -13.59
C VAL A 189 22.77 -4.89 -12.81
N PHE A 190 23.66 -5.61 -12.14
CA PHE A 190 24.74 -5.00 -11.33
C PHE A 190 25.63 -4.01 -12.10
N PRO A 191 26.08 -4.30 -13.34
CA PRO A 191 26.81 -3.32 -14.15
C PRO A 191 26.01 -2.03 -14.39
N ILE A 192 24.72 -2.17 -14.70
CA ILE A 192 23.82 -1.05 -15.01
C ILE A 192 23.59 -0.19 -13.75
N LEU A 193 23.39 -0.82 -12.59
CA LEU A 193 23.25 -0.12 -11.32
C LEU A 193 24.53 0.65 -10.97
N LYS A 194 25.70 0.05 -11.19
CA LYS A 194 27.00 0.70 -10.97
C LYS A 194 27.16 1.93 -11.86
N GLU A 195 26.84 1.81 -13.15
CA GLU A 195 26.90 2.91 -14.11
C GLU A 195 25.91 4.05 -13.77
N SER A 196 24.75 3.68 -13.22
CA SER A 196 23.72 4.61 -12.74
C SER A 196 24.08 5.31 -11.44
N GLY A 197 25.18 4.89 -10.79
CA GLY A 197 25.76 5.54 -9.63
C GLY A 197 25.55 4.80 -8.30
N ALA A 198 24.91 3.64 -8.29
CA ALA A 198 24.86 2.81 -7.08
C ALA A 198 26.28 2.39 -6.66
N ASN A 199 26.51 2.33 -5.35
CA ASN A 199 27.78 1.86 -4.79
C ASN A 199 27.59 0.96 -3.55
N ALA A 200 26.35 0.63 -3.22
CA ALA A 200 26.00 -0.29 -2.15
C ALA A 200 24.71 -1.03 -2.51
N ILE A 201 24.50 -2.19 -1.89
CA ILE A 201 23.26 -2.96 -1.98
C ILE A 201 22.80 -3.37 -0.58
N LEU A 202 21.49 -3.29 -0.36
CA LEU A 202 20.80 -3.79 0.83
C LEU A 202 20.12 -5.09 0.43
N LEU A 203 20.42 -6.19 1.12
CA LEU A 203 19.92 -7.53 0.78
C LEU A 203 19.03 -8.06 1.90
N GLU A 204 17.73 -8.12 1.64
CA GLU A 204 16.73 -8.71 2.54
C GLU A 204 16.31 -10.08 2.01
N TYR A 205 16.62 -11.13 2.76
CA TYR A 205 16.41 -12.52 2.33
C TYR A 205 15.14 -13.15 2.90
N GLU A 206 14.86 -12.96 4.20
CA GLU A 206 13.78 -13.64 4.93
C GLU A 206 13.77 -15.15 4.66
N ASP A 207 12.65 -15.75 4.22
CA ASP A 207 12.56 -17.19 3.92
C ASP A 207 13.35 -17.63 2.67
N MET A 208 13.89 -16.70 1.88
CA MET A 208 14.74 -17.02 0.73
C MET A 208 16.19 -17.32 1.09
N PHE A 209 16.58 -17.17 2.36
CA PHE A 209 17.89 -17.57 2.85
C PHE A 209 17.97 -19.10 3.09
N PRO A 210 19.08 -19.79 2.74
CA PRO A 210 19.27 -21.22 2.99
C PRO A 210 19.53 -21.54 4.48
N PHE A 211 18.55 -21.28 5.34
CA PHE A 211 18.61 -21.64 6.74
C PHE A 211 18.77 -23.15 6.91
N SER A 212 19.50 -23.54 7.96
CA SER A 212 19.82 -24.94 8.26
C SER A 212 19.67 -25.22 9.76
N GLY A 213 19.71 -26.50 10.12
CA GLY A 213 19.57 -26.94 11.51
C GLY A 213 18.17 -26.62 12.06
N PRO A 214 18.05 -26.05 13.29
CA PRO A 214 16.75 -25.67 13.87
C PRO A 214 15.94 -24.69 13.02
N LEU A 215 16.60 -23.89 12.17
CA LEU A 215 15.95 -22.91 11.29
C LEU A 215 15.60 -23.47 9.91
N ALA A 216 15.93 -24.74 9.61
CA ALA A 216 15.64 -25.35 8.30
C ALA A 216 14.15 -25.26 7.88
N PRO A 217 13.15 -25.36 8.79
CA PRO A 217 11.75 -25.18 8.42
C PRO A 217 11.39 -23.79 7.89
N ILE A 218 12.19 -22.76 8.20
CA ILE A 218 11.97 -21.37 7.75
C ILE A 218 12.30 -21.21 6.27
N ALA A 219 13.32 -21.91 5.77
CA ALA A 219 13.74 -21.78 4.38
C ALA A 219 12.62 -22.22 3.43
N ALA A 220 12.27 -21.33 2.50
CA ALA A 220 11.35 -21.65 1.42
C ALA A 220 11.88 -22.84 0.61
N LYS A 221 10.97 -23.64 0.04
CA LYS A 221 11.37 -24.83 -0.75
C LYS A 221 12.16 -24.47 -2.01
N ASN A 222 12.02 -23.25 -2.48
CA ASN A 222 12.76 -22.65 -3.58
C ASN A 222 13.79 -21.61 -3.10
N ALA A 223 14.18 -21.63 -1.81
CA ALA A 223 15.22 -20.77 -1.25
C ALA A 223 16.51 -20.83 -2.07
N TYR A 224 17.30 -19.75 -2.07
CA TYR A 224 18.62 -19.77 -2.67
C TYR A 224 19.49 -20.85 -2.03
N SER A 225 20.35 -21.51 -2.79
CA SER A 225 21.41 -22.33 -2.22
C SER A 225 22.51 -21.46 -1.59
N LYS A 226 23.40 -22.06 -0.79
CA LYS A 226 24.56 -21.32 -0.24
C LYS A 226 25.49 -20.84 -1.36
N GLU A 227 25.62 -21.65 -2.41
CA GLU A 227 26.38 -21.35 -3.62
C GLU A 227 25.78 -20.17 -4.39
N ASP A 228 24.45 -20.09 -4.46
CA ASP A 228 23.73 -18.95 -5.05
C ASP A 228 24.02 -17.65 -4.29
N VAL A 229 23.89 -17.67 -2.95
CA VAL A 229 24.21 -16.51 -2.10
C VAL A 229 25.67 -16.09 -2.30
N GLN A 230 26.60 -17.04 -2.26
CA GLN A 230 28.03 -16.75 -2.49
C GLN A 230 28.26 -16.15 -3.89
N THR A 231 27.53 -16.60 -4.90
CA THR A 231 27.61 -16.06 -6.26
C THR A 231 27.11 -14.62 -6.31
N ILE A 232 25.99 -14.29 -5.66
CA ILE A 232 25.46 -12.91 -5.56
C ILE A 232 26.51 -12.00 -4.90
N LEU A 233 27.09 -12.44 -3.78
CA LEU A 233 28.10 -11.67 -3.04
C LEU A 233 29.39 -11.47 -3.85
N ASN A 234 29.82 -12.49 -4.58
CA ASN A 234 30.97 -12.37 -5.48
C ASN A 234 30.71 -11.37 -6.61
N LEU A 235 29.51 -11.38 -7.21
CA LEU A 235 29.12 -10.39 -8.21
C LEU A 235 29.11 -8.98 -7.62
N ALA A 236 28.57 -8.82 -6.41
CA ALA A 236 28.55 -7.53 -5.72
C ALA A 236 29.98 -7.00 -5.49
N LYS A 237 30.89 -7.88 -5.04
CA LYS A 237 32.32 -7.56 -4.87
C LYS A 237 33.00 -7.18 -6.18
N THR A 238 32.76 -7.92 -7.27
CA THR A 238 33.31 -7.62 -8.60
C THR A 238 32.90 -6.23 -9.10
N HIS A 239 31.70 -5.76 -8.75
CA HIS A 239 31.22 -4.42 -9.10
C HIS A 239 31.49 -3.36 -8.02
N HIS A 240 32.25 -3.71 -6.98
CA HIS A 240 32.61 -2.84 -5.87
C HIS A 240 31.38 -2.23 -5.18
N PHE A 241 30.37 -3.06 -4.90
CA PHE A 241 29.27 -2.70 -4.01
C PHE A 241 29.62 -3.00 -2.57
N GLU A 242 29.36 -2.05 -1.67
CA GLU A 242 29.22 -2.35 -0.25
C GLU A 242 27.96 -3.21 -0.05
N VAL A 243 28.07 -4.34 0.64
CA VAL A 243 26.93 -5.21 0.92
C VAL A 243 26.46 -4.99 2.34
N ILE A 244 25.16 -4.74 2.50
CA ILE A 244 24.48 -4.60 3.79
C ILE A 244 23.38 -5.69 3.82
N PRO A 245 23.57 -6.81 4.53
CA PRO A 245 22.48 -7.74 4.79
C PRO A 245 21.45 -7.09 5.72
N LEU A 246 20.18 -7.38 5.48
CA LEU A 246 19.04 -7.03 6.33
C LEU A 246 18.41 -8.31 6.86
N VAL A 247 18.30 -8.38 8.18
CA VAL A 247 17.59 -9.44 8.90
C VAL A 247 16.53 -8.83 9.79
N GLN A 248 15.35 -9.44 9.81
CA GLN A 248 14.30 -9.06 10.74
C GLN A 248 14.55 -9.70 12.10
N THR A 249 14.48 -8.89 13.16
CA THR A 249 14.80 -9.34 14.52
C THR A 249 13.74 -8.98 15.55
N PHE A 250 12.61 -8.38 15.14
CA PHE A 250 11.54 -8.05 16.07
C PHE A 250 10.14 -8.06 15.44
N GLY A 251 9.86 -7.11 14.53
CA GLY A 251 8.70 -7.13 13.64
C GLY A 251 9.04 -7.85 12.32
N HIS A 252 8.08 -7.94 11.41
CA HIS A 252 8.21 -8.60 10.10
C HIS A 252 8.81 -10.02 10.16
N LEU A 253 8.48 -10.77 11.22
CA LEU A 253 8.96 -12.13 11.43
C LEU A 253 7.94 -13.18 10.95
N GLU A 254 6.95 -12.81 10.15
CA GLU A 254 5.88 -13.71 9.70
C GLU A 254 6.44 -14.89 8.92
N PHE A 255 7.56 -14.72 8.20
CA PHE A 255 8.25 -15.79 7.47
C PHE A 255 8.61 -16.98 8.35
N ALA A 256 8.99 -16.72 9.60
CA ALA A 256 9.27 -17.75 10.60
C ALA A 256 8.03 -18.03 11.46
N LEU A 257 7.43 -16.99 12.03
CA LEU A 257 6.40 -17.12 13.06
C LEU A 257 5.09 -17.67 12.53
N LYS A 258 4.81 -17.64 11.22
CA LYS A 258 3.63 -18.31 10.62
C LYS A 258 3.69 -19.84 10.79
N LEU A 259 4.88 -20.40 10.95
CA LEU A 259 5.11 -21.84 11.10
C LEU A 259 4.78 -22.32 12.51
N LYS A 260 4.35 -23.57 12.61
CA LYS A 260 3.88 -24.16 13.88
C LYS A 260 4.99 -24.19 14.93
N GLU A 261 6.21 -24.43 14.50
CA GLU A 261 7.42 -24.58 15.30
C GLU A 261 7.79 -23.30 16.06
N PHE A 262 7.44 -22.13 15.52
CA PHE A 262 7.81 -20.83 16.08
C PHE A 262 6.62 -20.04 16.64
N ARG A 263 5.39 -20.58 16.55
CA ARG A 263 4.16 -19.90 16.99
C ARG A 263 4.21 -19.45 18.45
N ASP A 264 4.79 -20.25 19.34
CA ASP A 264 4.85 -19.96 20.77
C ASP A 264 5.71 -18.73 21.13
N LEU A 265 6.52 -18.26 20.17
CA LEU A 265 7.37 -17.08 20.31
C LEU A 265 6.62 -15.76 20.04
N ARG A 266 5.42 -15.80 19.45
CA ARG A 266 4.66 -14.59 19.09
C ARG A 266 4.32 -13.73 20.31
N GLU A 267 4.31 -12.42 20.12
CA GLU A 267 3.79 -11.47 21.11
C GLU A 267 2.27 -11.56 21.23
N VAL A 268 1.56 -11.75 20.11
CA VAL A 268 0.13 -12.04 20.14
C VAL A 268 -0.10 -13.27 19.30
N ASP A 269 -0.75 -14.28 19.87
CA ASP A 269 -0.89 -15.59 19.21
C ASP A 269 -1.55 -15.50 17.83
N ASP A 270 -2.53 -14.62 17.66
CA ASP A 270 -3.24 -14.39 16.39
C ASP A 270 -2.38 -13.69 15.32
N PHE A 271 -1.28 -13.05 15.71
CA PHE A 271 -0.49 -12.15 14.87
C PHE A 271 0.95 -12.66 14.71
N PRO A 272 1.34 -13.22 13.55
CA PRO A 272 2.68 -13.73 13.31
C PRO A 272 3.72 -12.63 13.06
N GLN A 273 3.39 -11.35 13.21
CA GLN A 273 4.28 -10.24 12.88
C GLN A 273 5.50 -10.12 13.81
N ALA A 274 5.27 -10.30 15.11
CA ALA A 274 6.25 -9.91 16.12
C ALA A 274 6.50 -11.00 17.17
N ILE A 275 7.77 -11.15 17.55
CA ILE A 275 8.16 -11.98 18.70
C ILE A 275 7.86 -11.28 20.02
N CYS A 276 7.63 -12.09 21.06
CA CYS A 276 7.64 -11.66 22.44
C CYS A 276 9.09 -11.50 22.92
N PRO A 277 9.56 -10.29 23.25
CA PRO A 277 10.95 -10.07 23.67
C PRO A 277 11.23 -10.57 25.11
N SER A 278 10.18 -10.91 25.86
CA SER A 278 10.27 -11.43 27.25
C SER A 278 10.42 -12.96 27.31
N ARG A 279 10.72 -13.61 26.19
CA ARG A 279 11.04 -15.04 26.10
C ARG A 279 12.49 -15.19 25.67
N ASN A 280 13.24 -16.06 26.34
CA ASN A 280 14.65 -16.28 26.00
C ASN A 280 14.75 -16.96 24.62
N GLU A 281 13.81 -17.86 24.34
CA GLU A 281 13.70 -18.61 23.09
C GLU A 281 13.49 -17.70 21.87
N SER A 282 12.86 -16.54 22.07
CA SER A 282 12.74 -15.51 21.01
C SER A 282 14.11 -14.94 20.66
N PHE A 283 14.97 -14.73 21.65
CA PHE A 283 16.33 -14.24 21.42
C PHE A 283 17.21 -15.33 20.81
N ASP A 284 17.05 -16.60 21.22
CA ASP A 284 17.75 -17.73 20.61
C ASP A 284 17.44 -17.82 19.10
N LEU A 285 16.18 -17.63 18.70
CA LEU A 285 15.79 -17.55 17.29
C LEU A 285 16.54 -16.41 16.57
N VAL A 286 16.53 -15.22 17.15
CA VAL A 286 17.19 -14.03 16.58
C VAL A 286 18.71 -14.24 16.44
N GLU A 287 19.37 -14.78 17.47
CA GLU A 287 20.81 -15.08 17.43
C GLU A 287 21.14 -16.07 16.31
N ASN A 288 20.33 -17.14 16.16
CA ASN A 288 20.54 -18.13 15.10
C ASN A 288 20.33 -17.55 13.70
N ILE A 289 19.35 -16.66 13.51
CA ILE A 289 19.13 -15.97 12.23
C ILE A 289 20.35 -15.10 11.89
N ILE A 290 20.76 -14.24 12.83
CA ILE A 290 21.91 -13.35 12.66
C ILE A 290 23.17 -14.16 12.36
N ASP A 291 23.46 -15.20 13.14
CA ASP A 291 24.67 -16.00 12.98
C ASP A 291 24.76 -16.68 11.62
N GLN A 292 23.66 -17.28 11.14
CA GLN A 292 23.65 -17.95 9.84
C GLN A 292 23.83 -16.97 8.68
N VAL A 293 23.20 -15.78 8.74
CA VAL A 293 23.37 -14.75 7.72
C VAL A 293 24.78 -14.15 7.76
N MET A 294 25.30 -13.82 8.94
CA MET A 294 26.64 -13.27 9.12
C MET A 294 27.74 -14.25 8.69
N ALA A 295 27.54 -15.56 8.88
CA ALA A 295 28.47 -16.58 8.39
C ALA A 295 28.64 -16.55 6.87
N MET A 296 27.62 -16.11 6.11
CA MET A 296 27.70 -15.94 4.66
C MET A 296 28.21 -14.56 4.22
N HIS A 297 28.27 -13.58 5.13
CA HIS A 297 28.63 -12.19 4.84
C HIS A 297 29.93 -11.76 5.58
N PRO A 298 31.08 -12.37 5.29
CA PRO A 298 32.33 -12.00 5.95
C PRO A 298 32.78 -10.60 5.52
N ASN A 299 33.37 -9.85 6.45
CA ASN A 299 33.99 -8.53 6.24
C ASN A 299 33.03 -7.37 5.87
N ILE A 300 31.73 -7.50 6.16
CA ILE A 300 30.80 -6.36 6.05
C ILE A 300 31.03 -5.35 7.19
N ARG A 301 30.65 -4.10 6.96
CA ARG A 301 30.72 -3.05 8.00
C ARG A 301 29.43 -2.87 8.78
N TRP A 302 28.30 -3.11 8.12
CA TRP A 302 26.96 -2.90 8.66
C TRP A 302 26.08 -4.14 8.51
N LEU A 303 25.21 -4.34 9.49
CA LEU A 303 24.11 -5.30 9.45
C LEU A 303 22.83 -4.53 9.76
N HIS A 304 21.83 -4.56 8.88
CA HIS A 304 20.52 -4.00 9.18
C HIS A 304 19.70 -5.02 9.97
N VAL A 305 19.28 -4.70 11.19
CA VAL A 305 18.59 -5.63 12.10
C VAL A 305 17.06 -5.48 12.11
N GLY A 306 16.53 -4.63 11.23
CA GLY A 306 15.08 -4.42 11.07
C GLY A 306 14.51 -3.64 12.24
N CYS A 307 13.62 -4.30 12.99
CA CYS A 307 12.93 -3.80 14.19
C CYS A 307 11.85 -2.73 13.95
N ASP A 308 11.29 -2.71 12.76
CA ASP A 308 10.17 -1.86 12.35
C ASP A 308 8.80 -2.46 12.75
N GLU A 309 7.78 -1.59 12.79
CA GLU A 309 6.34 -1.93 12.79
C GLU A 309 5.86 -2.90 13.89
N VAL A 310 6.45 -2.85 15.08
CA VAL A 310 6.10 -3.72 16.22
C VAL A 310 4.86 -3.21 17.00
N PHE A 311 3.74 -3.02 16.30
CA PHE A 311 2.56 -2.30 16.81
C PHE A 311 1.86 -2.97 17.99
N HIS A 312 1.91 -4.30 18.09
CA HIS A 312 1.24 -5.10 19.12
C HIS A 312 2.13 -5.43 20.34
N LEU A 313 3.28 -4.75 20.50
CA LEU A 313 4.16 -4.96 21.64
C LEU A 313 3.47 -4.63 22.97
N GLY A 314 3.61 -5.49 23.99
CA GLY A 314 3.06 -5.28 25.33
C GLY A 314 1.69 -5.93 25.57
N TYR A 315 1.26 -6.85 24.71
CA TYR A 315 -0.08 -7.44 24.77
C TYR A 315 -0.07 -8.84 25.38
N CYS A 316 1.06 -9.55 25.35
CA CYS A 316 1.14 -10.88 25.94
C CYS A 316 1.16 -10.83 27.46
N SER A 317 0.83 -11.95 28.11
CA SER A 317 0.81 -12.07 29.58
C SER A 317 2.15 -11.77 30.25
N LYS A 318 3.28 -11.92 29.55
CA LYS A 318 4.63 -11.59 30.04
C LYS A 318 4.96 -10.11 29.89
N CYS A 319 4.56 -9.49 28.77
CA CYS A 319 4.92 -8.13 28.41
C CYS A 319 3.92 -7.08 28.93
N MET A 320 2.66 -7.45 29.19
CA MET A 320 1.59 -6.50 29.53
C MET A 320 1.80 -5.68 30.80
N ARG A 321 2.75 -6.08 31.67
CA ARG A 321 3.09 -5.37 32.92
C ARG A 321 4.36 -4.54 32.80
N LEU A 322 5.00 -4.54 31.63
CA LEU A 322 6.27 -3.86 31.38
C LEU A 322 6.01 -2.61 30.52
N ASP A 323 6.83 -1.58 30.73
CA ASP A 323 6.81 -0.37 29.91
C ASP A 323 7.19 -0.71 28.46
N ARG A 324 6.40 -0.24 27.49
CA ARG A 324 6.55 -0.61 26.08
C ARG A 324 7.85 -0.08 25.48
N ASP A 325 8.26 1.13 25.83
CA ASP A 325 9.54 1.67 25.36
C ASP A 325 10.69 0.85 25.92
N ASN A 326 10.64 0.48 27.21
CA ASN A 326 11.67 -0.33 27.84
C ASN A 326 11.75 -1.75 27.25
N LEU A 327 10.60 -2.34 26.90
CA LEU A 327 10.56 -3.60 26.14
C LEU A 327 11.25 -3.45 24.79
N PHE A 328 10.92 -2.39 24.05
CA PHE A 328 11.46 -2.17 22.71
C PHE A 328 12.96 -1.86 22.75
N LEU A 329 13.36 -0.85 23.52
CA LEU A 329 14.75 -0.43 23.67
C LEU A 329 15.61 -1.52 24.29
N GLY A 330 15.07 -2.28 25.26
CA GLY A 330 15.74 -3.42 25.85
C GLY A 330 16.05 -4.50 24.82
N HIS A 331 15.09 -4.84 23.96
CA HIS A 331 15.28 -5.81 22.88
C HIS A 331 16.30 -5.32 21.85
N VAL A 332 16.12 -4.10 21.31
CA VAL A 332 17.04 -3.50 20.32
C VAL A 332 18.46 -3.41 20.88
N ALA A 333 18.63 -2.93 22.12
CA ALA A 333 19.95 -2.85 22.73
C ALA A 333 20.59 -4.23 22.95
N LYS A 334 19.79 -5.26 23.27
CA LYS A 334 20.27 -6.64 23.43
C LYS A 334 20.77 -7.20 22.09
N VAL A 335 19.98 -7.07 21.03
CA VAL A 335 20.36 -7.49 19.66
C VAL A 335 21.59 -6.71 19.18
N ALA A 336 21.59 -5.40 19.34
CA ALA A 336 22.69 -4.53 18.92
C ALA A 336 24.01 -4.89 19.63
N ARG A 337 23.98 -5.11 20.96
CA ARG A 337 25.16 -5.56 21.71
C ARG A 337 25.67 -6.90 21.19
N TYR A 338 24.80 -7.87 20.98
CA TYR A 338 25.18 -9.17 20.43
C TYR A 338 25.91 -9.04 19.08
N VAL A 339 25.35 -8.27 18.16
CA VAL A 339 25.94 -8.00 16.84
C VAL A 339 27.31 -7.32 16.96
N ARG A 340 27.44 -6.30 17.81
CA ARG A 340 28.71 -5.58 18.01
C ARG A 340 29.76 -6.42 18.71
N ASP A 341 29.36 -7.25 19.69
CA ASP A 341 30.28 -8.01 20.52
C ASP A 341 30.77 -9.26 19.81
N LYS A 342 29.88 -10.02 19.17
CA LYS A 342 30.22 -11.27 18.50
C LYS A 342 30.76 -11.04 17.08
N HIS A 343 30.05 -10.23 16.29
CA HIS A 343 30.32 -10.07 14.86
C HIS A 343 31.16 -8.84 14.51
N LYS A 344 31.34 -7.91 15.46
CA LYS A 344 32.15 -6.68 15.30
C LYS A 344 31.67 -5.78 14.15
N VAL A 345 30.37 -5.80 13.86
CA VAL A 345 29.73 -4.96 12.84
C VAL A 345 28.80 -3.93 13.46
N ILE A 346 28.50 -2.85 12.72
CA ILE A 346 27.63 -1.77 13.19
C ILE A 346 26.17 -2.11 12.83
N PRO A 347 25.27 -2.26 13.81
CA PRO A 347 23.86 -2.48 13.54
C PRO A 347 23.19 -1.22 13.00
N ILE A 348 22.36 -1.39 11.97
CA ILE A 348 21.42 -0.38 11.48
C ILE A 348 20.01 -0.81 11.89
N VAL A 349 19.18 0.13 12.34
CA VAL A 349 17.79 -0.13 12.74
C VAL A 349 16.84 0.80 11.99
N TRP A 350 15.64 0.32 11.64
CA TRP A 350 14.59 1.23 11.16
C TRP A 350 14.16 2.19 12.27
N ASP A 351 13.84 3.43 11.89
CA ASP A 351 13.65 4.51 12.86
C ASP A 351 12.22 4.65 13.41
N ASP A 352 11.21 4.09 12.75
CA ASP A 352 9.79 4.38 12.97
C ASP A 352 9.35 4.21 14.43
N MET A 353 9.81 3.13 15.07
CA MET A 353 9.52 2.85 16.46
C MET A 353 10.25 3.77 17.46
N LEU A 354 11.30 4.47 17.03
CA LEU A 354 12.09 5.39 17.86
C LEU A 354 11.54 6.83 17.88
N ARG A 355 10.74 7.22 16.88
CA ARG A 355 10.33 8.63 16.64
C ARG A 355 9.61 9.30 17.82
N GLN A 356 8.87 8.51 18.61
CA GLN A 356 8.07 9.01 19.74
C GLN A 356 8.76 8.81 21.11
N MET A 357 9.96 8.23 21.12
CA MET A 357 10.66 7.93 22.37
C MET A 357 11.32 9.18 22.95
N PRO A 358 11.26 9.38 24.29
CA PRO A 358 12.00 10.45 24.94
C PRO A 358 13.51 10.32 24.70
N THR A 359 14.17 11.45 24.39
CA THR A 359 15.61 11.52 24.15
C THR A 359 16.42 10.93 25.31
N GLU A 360 15.96 11.14 26.54
CA GLU A 360 16.58 10.65 27.77
C GLU A 360 16.60 9.12 27.82
N LYS A 361 15.50 8.46 27.41
CA LYS A 361 15.44 6.99 27.34
C LYS A 361 16.41 6.45 26.28
N LEU A 362 16.49 7.10 25.12
CA LEU A 362 17.45 6.71 24.08
C LEU A 362 18.91 6.79 24.59
N LYS A 363 19.22 7.84 25.38
CA LYS A 363 20.53 8.02 26.03
C LYS A 363 20.77 7.00 27.15
N GLU A 364 19.77 6.72 27.98
CA GLU A 364 19.84 5.74 29.08
C GLU A 364 20.25 4.35 28.57
N TYR A 365 19.63 3.89 27.48
CA TYR A 365 19.97 2.63 26.83
C TYR A 365 21.22 2.71 25.93
N GLN A 366 21.85 3.88 25.84
CA GLN A 366 23.06 4.15 25.06
C GLN A 366 22.92 3.83 23.56
N LEU A 367 21.71 3.99 23.01
CA LEU A 367 21.40 3.60 21.62
C LEU A 367 22.31 4.27 20.60
N GLY A 368 22.65 5.54 20.83
CA GLY A 368 23.57 6.33 19.98
C GLY A 368 24.94 5.70 19.78
N THR A 369 25.38 4.88 20.73
CA THR A 369 26.62 4.12 20.60
C THR A 369 26.40 2.77 19.94
N LEU A 370 25.21 2.18 20.07
CA LEU A 370 24.91 0.80 19.72
C LEU A 370 24.41 0.61 18.29
N VAL A 371 23.64 1.56 17.75
CA VAL A 371 22.98 1.44 16.43
C VAL A 371 23.06 2.74 15.64
N GLU A 372 22.92 2.64 14.32
CA GLU A 372 22.68 3.78 13.43
C GLU A 372 21.21 3.72 12.93
N PRO A 373 20.37 4.73 13.14
CA PRO A 373 19.00 4.72 12.63
C PRO A 373 18.97 4.94 11.10
N MET A 374 18.11 4.20 10.41
CA MET A 374 17.73 4.44 9.01
C MET A 374 16.32 5.02 8.96
N VAL A 375 16.25 6.31 8.64
CA VAL A 375 15.01 7.07 8.64
C VAL A 375 14.27 6.85 7.33
N TRP A 376 13.03 6.36 7.40
CA TRP A 376 12.27 5.98 6.21
C TRP A 376 10.91 6.68 6.10
N THR A 377 10.59 7.09 4.89
CA THR A 377 9.24 7.45 4.46
C THR A 377 9.23 7.52 2.95
N TYR A 378 8.15 7.05 2.35
CA TYR A 378 8.05 6.90 0.91
C TYR A 378 7.21 7.98 0.24
N VAL A 379 6.74 8.97 1.01
CA VAL A 379 6.00 10.12 0.48
C VAL A 379 6.90 11.32 0.24
N LYS A 380 6.43 12.27 -0.57
CA LYS A 380 7.11 13.55 -0.80
C LYS A 380 7.22 14.41 0.47
N ASP A 381 6.18 14.42 1.30
CA ASP A 381 6.15 15.26 2.51
C ASP A 381 6.82 14.54 3.69
N VAL A 382 8.16 14.55 3.71
CA VAL A 382 8.95 13.84 4.73
C VAL A 382 8.67 14.37 6.13
N TYR A 383 8.63 15.70 6.30
CA TYR A 383 8.46 16.34 7.61
C TYR A 383 7.09 16.13 8.24
N ARG A 384 6.06 15.77 7.46
CA ARG A 384 4.78 15.33 8.00
C ARG A 384 4.88 14.04 8.82
N PHE A 385 5.78 13.13 8.43
CA PHE A 385 5.95 11.82 9.09
C PHE A 385 7.18 11.76 10.00
N VAL A 386 8.18 12.60 9.74
CA VAL A 386 9.39 12.76 10.55
C VAL A 386 9.56 14.24 10.90
N PRO A 387 8.84 14.73 11.92
CA PRO A 387 8.83 16.16 12.24
C PRO A 387 10.18 16.64 12.79
N TYR A 388 10.39 17.96 12.80
CA TYR A 388 11.68 18.57 13.15
C TYR A 388 12.23 18.19 14.53
N ASN A 389 11.35 17.96 15.51
CA ASN A 389 11.74 17.53 16.86
C ASN A 389 12.40 16.14 16.88
N VAL A 390 12.02 15.24 15.96
CA VAL A 390 12.67 13.93 15.81
C VAL A 390 14.12 14.12 15.37
N TRP A 391 14.36 14.99 14.39
CA TRP A 391 15.72 15.31 13.92
C TRP A 391 16.59 15.93 15.01
N LEU A 392 16.02 16.81 15.86
CA LEU A 392 16.72 17.36 17.01
C LEU A 392 17.10 16.26 18.01
N SER A 393 16.13 15.45 18.43
CA SER A 393 16.35 14.31 19.34
C SER A 393 17.41 13.36 18.78
N TYR A 394 17.31 12.98 17.51
CA TYR A 394 18.26 12.09 16.87
C TYR A 394 19.66 12.69 16.81
N SER A 395 19.80 13.98 16.51
CA SER A 395 21.12 14.63 16.48
C SER A 395 21.81 14.71 17.85
N GLU A 396 21.05 14.68 18.94
CA GLU A 396 21.62 14.64 20.29
C GLU A 396 22.07 13.24 20.72
N VAL A 397 21.54 12.19 20.07
CA VAL A 397 21.75 10.80 20.47
C VAL A 397 22.71 10.10 19.50
N PHE A 398 22.42 10.18 18.21
CA PHE A 398 23.07 9.39 17.17
C PHE A 398 24.09 10.22 16.40
N PRO A 399 25.38 9.83 16.38
CA PRO A 399 26.38 10.51 15.57
C PRO A 399 26.21 10.29 14.06
N PHE A 400 25.60 9.17 13.68
CA PHE A 400 25.46 8.73 12.29
C PHE A 400 24.03 8.31 12.00
N ILE A 401 23.57 8.59 10.78
CA ILE A 401 22.20 8.32 10.36
C ILE A 401 22.14 7.96 8.87
N TRP A 402 21.08 7.26 8.49
CA TRP A 402 20.76 6.88 7.12
C TRP A 402 19.40 7.42 6.71
N ALA A 403 19.20 7.61 5.41
CA ALA A 403 17.90 7.87 4.81
C ALA A 403 17.41 6.65 4.03
N ALA A 404 16.09 6.50 3.88
CA ALA A 404 15.48 5.52 3.02
C ALA A 404 14.28 6.08 2.26
N SER A 405 14.41 6.09 0.93
CA SER A 405 13.37 6.40 -0.06
C SER A 405 12.87 5.09 -0.70
N ALA A 406 12.01 5.18 -1.72
CA ALA A 406 11.59 4.02 -2.50
C ALA A 406 11.65 4.27 -4.01
N PHE A 407 11.80 3.20 -4.80
CA PHE A 407 11.59 3.21 -6.26
C PHE A 407 10.42 2.33 -6.72
N LYS A 408 9.90 1.44 -5.86
CA LYS A 408 8.71 0.61 -6.07
C LYS A 408 8.18 0.09 -4.72
N GLY A 409 7.01 -0.53 -4.70
CA GLY A 409 6.55 -1.32 -3.55
C GLY A 409 6.09 -0.52 -2.34
N ALA A 410 5.74 0.76 -2.52
CA ALA A 410 5.46 1.68 -1.40
C ALA A 410 4.13 2.46 -1.49
N PHE A 411 3.36 2.29 -2.57
CA PHE A 411 2.14 3.08 -2.83
C PHE A 411 0.88 2.24 -3.08
N GLY A 412 0.97 0.92 -3.00
CA GLY A 412 -0.16 0.02 -3.14
C GLY A 412 0.27 -1.44 -3.26
N GLU A 413 -0.48 -2.32 -2.62
CA GLU A 413 -0.16 -3.74 -2.43
C GLU A 413 -0.40 -4.56 -3.70
N THR A 414 -1.24 -4.06 -4.61
CA THR A 414 -1.66 -4.77 -5.85
C THR A 414 -1.15 -4.10 -7.12
N LEU A 415 -0.25 -3.13 -7.00
CA LEU A 415 0.31 -2.46 -8.18
C LEU A 415 1.25 -3.40 -8.92
N THR A 416 1.23 -3.36 -10.26
CA THR A 416 2.12 -4.17 -11.12
C THR A 416 3.26 -3.35 -11.73
N VAL A 417 3.14 -2.02 -11.73
CA VAL A 417 4.14 -1.06 -12.20
C VAL A 417 4.13 0.18 -11.30
N PRO A 418 5.29 0.74 -10.93
CA PRO A 418 5.32 1.83 -9.96
C PRO A 418 5.02 3.18 -10.61
N ASN A 419 4.38 4.07 -9.86
CA ASN A 419 4.24 5.46 -10.26
C ASN A 419 5.60 6.17 -10.10
N VAL A 420 6.31 6.35 -11.22
CA VAL A 420 7.68 6.88 -11.22
C VAL A 420 7.72 8.33 -10.72
N LYS A 421 6.68 9.12 -11.01
CA LYS A 421 6.59 10.50 -10.53
C LYS A 421 6.63 10.56 -9.01
N MET A 422 5.84 9.73 -8.35
CA MET A 422 5.74 9.72 -6.88
C MET A 422 7.07 9.31 -6.23
N HIS A 423 7.75 8.30 -6.80
CA HIS A 423 9.07 7.87 -6.32
C HIS A 423 10.14 8.93 -6.58
N LEU A 424 10.13 9.59 -7.73
CA LEU A 424 11.06 10.67 -8.05
C LEU A 424 10.91 11.84 -7.07
N GLU A 425 9.67 12.29 -6.84
CA GLU A 425 9.37 13.34 -5.87
C GLU A 425 9.78 12.95 -4.44
N ASN A 426 9.65 11.68 -4.05
CA ASN A 426 10.13 11.19 -2.76
C ASN A 426 11.68 11.23 -2.66
N ASN A 427 12.39 10.83 -3.71
CA ASN A 427 13.86 10.87 -3.73
C ASN A 427 14.39 12.31 -3.73
N GLU A 428 13.74 13.23 -4.46
CA GLU A 428 14.08 14.66 -4.40
C GLU A 428 13.85 15.26 -3.00
N ALA A 429 12.71 14.95 -2.37
CA ALA A 429 12.42 15.40 -1.02
C ALA A 429 13.46 14.89 0.00
N TRP A 430 13.94 13.66 -0.16
CA TRP A 430 15.02 13.14 0.69
C TRP A 430 16.34 13.88 0.48
N LEU A 431 16.69 14.26 -0.74
CA LEU A 431 17.89 15.08 -1.00
C LEU A 431 17.79 16.46 -0.35
N GLU A 432 16.60 17.07 -0.34
CA GLU A 432 16.34 18.33 0.37
C GLU A 432 16.54 18.16 1.89
N VAL A 433 15.95 17.11 2.48
CA VAL A 433 16.08 16.81 3.92
C VAL A 433 17.54 16.55 4.29
N MET A 434 18.28 15.76 3.51
CA MET A 434 19.70 15.52 3.77
C MET A 434 20.52 16.81 3.64
N THR A 435 20.21 17.65 2.64
CA THR A 435 20.84 18.97 2.49
C THR A 435 20.60 19.86 3.70
N GLU A 436 19.41 19.82 4.31
CA GLU A 436 19.10 20.60 5.50
C GLU A 436 19.69 20.03 6.79
N GLN A 437 19.54 18.72 7.00
CA GLN A 437 19.81 18.09 8.30
C GLN A 437 21.25 17.58 8.46
N HIS A 438 22.03 17.40 7.38
CA HIS A 438 23.34 16.72 7.46
C HIS A 438 24.31 17.34 8.46
N LYS A 439 24.29 18.67 8.65
CA LYS A 439 25.21 19.39 9.56
C LYS A 439 24.97 19.09 11.04
N LYS A 440 23.81 18.53 11.39
CA LYS A 440 23.47 18.15 12.77
C LYS A 440 24.10 16.83 13.19
N PHE A 441 24.55 16.03 12.24
CA PHE A 441 25.12 14.71 12.47
C PHE A 441 26.61 14.73 12.15
N GLY A 442 27.36 13.80 12.73
CA GLY A 442 28.76 13.59 12.36
C GLY A 442 28.89 13.18 10.89
N ASN A 443 27.98 12.32 10.41
CA ASN A 443 27.87 11.99 8.99
C ASN A 443 26.50 11.36 8.64
N PHE A 444 25.93 11.75 7.49
CA PHE A 444 24.89 10.96 6.82
C PHE A 444 25.55 9.87 5.99
N ARG A 445 25.37 8.61 6.37
CA ARG A 445 26.04 7.47 5.73
C ARG A 445 25.62 7.31 4.26
N GLY A 446 24.35 7.52 3.97
CA GLY A 446 23.80 7.42 2.64
C GLY A 446 22.28 7.35 2.61
N ILE A 447 21.78 6.99 1.43
CA ILE A 447 20.36 6.75 1.18
C ILE A 447 20.15 5.33 0.62
N ALA A 448 19.17 4.61 1.16
CA ALA A 448 18.66 3.38 0.58
C ALA A 448 17.42 3.67 -0.28
N ILE A 449 17.50 3.35 -1.57
CA ILE A 449 16.36 3.41 -2.47
C ILE A 449 15.68 2.05 -2.43
N THR A 450 14.64 1.95 -1.61
CA THR A 450 13.98 0.68 -1.29
C THR A 450 13.07 0.18 -2.42
N GLY A 451 12.95 -1.14 -2.56
CA GLY A 451 12.11 -1.77 -3.56
C GLY A 451 11.46 -3.05 -3.05
N TRP A 452 10.39 -2.90 -2.28
CA TRP A 452 9.66 -4.00 -1.63
C TRP A 452 8.93 -4.90 -2.62
N GLN A 453 8.85 -6.20 -2.34
CA GLN A 453 8.16 -7.19 -3.18
C GLN A 453 6.74 -7.51 -2.72
N ARG A 454 6.46 -7.28 -1.43
CA ARG A 454 5.15 -7.38 -0.79
C ARG A 454 5.21 -6.71 0.59
N TYR A 455 4.06 -6.45 1.19
CA TYR A 455 3.96 -5.73 2.46
C TYR A 455 4.04 -6.66 3.68
N ASP A 456 3.69 -7.93 3.50
CA ASP A 456 3.67 -8.97 4.53
C ASP A 456 3.76 -10.34 3.82
N HIS A 457 4.29 -11.39 4.46
CA HIS A 457 4.39 -12.73 3.88
C HIS A 457 3.05 -13.37 3.48
N LEU A 458 1.95 -12.90 4.06
CA LEU A 458 0.58 -13.33 3.77
C LEU A 458 -0.09 -12.45 2.70
N GLY A 459 0.56 -11.35 2.29
CA GLY A 459 0.10 -10.45 1.24
C GLY A 459 0.46 -10.93 -0.17
N THR A 460 -0.13 -10.29 -1.17
CA THR A 460 0.17 -10.51 -2.59
C THR A 460 1.50 -9.86 -3.00
N LEU A 461 2.04 -10.28 -4.15
CA LEU A 461 3.15 -9.57 -4.78
C LEU A 461 2.70 -8.18 -5.25
N CYS A 462 3.49 -7.15 -4.96
CA CYS A 462 3.35 -5.83 -5.56
C CYS A 462 4.26 -5.71 -6.80
N GLU A 463 4.76 -4.51 -7.12
CA GLU A 463 5.52 -4.30 -8.35
C GLU A 463 6.80 -5.13 -8.36
N LEU A 464 6.94 -5.96 -9.40
CA LEU A 464 8.13 -6.79 -9.58
C LEU A 464 9.36 -5.93 -9.93
N PHE A 465 10.55 -6.38 -9.54
CA PHE A 465 11.79 -5.63 -9.75
C PHE A 465 12.03 -5.17 -11.21
N PRO A 466 11.85 -6.00 -12.27
CA PRO A 466 11.97 -5.55 -13.65
C PRO A 466 10.95 -4.48 -14.06
N ALA A 467 9.73 -4.53 -13.53
CA ALA A 467 8.71 -3.53 -13.78
C ALA A 467 9.07 -2.18 -13.13
N GLY A 468 9.73 -2.23 -11.98
CA GLY A 468 10.27 -1.04 -11.31
C GLY A 468 11.64 -0.57 -11.81
N PHE A 469 12.27 -1.26 -12.77
CA PHE A 469 13.65 -0.95 -13.17
C PHE A 469 13.81 0.45 -13.78
N PRO A 470 12.92 0.95 -14.67
CA PRO A 470 12.98 2.34 -15.13
C PRO A 470 12.86 3.36 -13.98
N SER A 471 11.97 3.10 -13.02
CA SER A 471 11.86 3.92 -11.79
C SER A 471 13.18 3.95 -11.03
N LEU A 472 13.79 2.78 -10.81
CA LEU A 472 15.07 2.67 -10.11
C LEU A 472 16.17 3.51 -10.78
N ILE A 473 16.31 3.40 -12.11
CA ILE A 473 17.37 4.11 -12.84
C ILE A 473 17.20 5.62 -12.75
N ILE A 474 15.99 6.16 -12.96
CA ILE A 474 15.81 7.61 -12.87
C ILE A 474 16.04 8.14 -11.45
N ASN A 475 15.63 7.38 -10.42
CA ASN A 475 15.88 7.73 -9.03
C ASN A 475 17.38 7.67 -8.68
N LEU A 476 18.09 6.63 -9.12
CA LEU A 476 19.55 6.51 -8.93
C LEU A 476 20.32 7.64 -9.61
N LEU A 477 19.96 7.99 -10.84
CA LEU A 477 20.58 9.10 -11.56
C LEU A 477 20.34 10.43 -10.82
N THR A 478 19.14 10.62 -10.30
CA THR A 478 18.76 11.80 -9.51
C THR A 478 19.58 11.92 -8.23
N VAL A 479 19.65 10.87 -7.40
CA VAL A 479 20.44 10.91 -6.16
C VAL A 479 21.95 10.97 -6.40
N THR A 480 22.42 10.44 -7.53
CA THR A 480 23.83 10.52 -7.93
C THR A 480 24.21 11.94 -8.35
N GLN A 481 23.29 12.67 -8.98
CA GLN A 481 23.48 14.07 -9.34
C GLN A 481 23.21 15.03 -8.17
N GLY A 482 22.42 14.60 -7.18
CA GLY A 482 21.98 15.42 -6.05
C GLY A 482 20.73 16.26 -6.34
N TYR A 483 20.14 16.16 -7.54
CA TYR A 483 18.88 16.80 -7.94
C TYR A 483 18.38 16.23 -9.27
N PHE A 484 17.08 16.34 -9.56
CA PHE A 484 16.53 15.94 -10.85
C PHE A 484 16.58 17.09 -11.87
N ASN A 485 16.90 16.77 -13.11
CA ASN A 485 16.64 17.63 -14.25
C ASN A 485 16.34 16.79 -15.50
N GLN A 486 15.77 17.43 -16.52
CA GLN A 486 15.38 16.75 -17.77
C GLN A 486 16.59 16.20 -18.57
N GLN A 487 17.81 16.72 -18.36
CA GLN A 487 19.00 16.23 -19.08
C GLN A 487 19.41 14.82 -18.64
N LEU A 488 19.02 14.40 -17.42
CA LEU A 488 19.22 13.03 -16.92
C LEU A 488 18.61 11.98 -17.84
N PHE A 489 17.58 12.32 -18.62
CA PHE A 489 17.00 11.39 -19.60
C PHE A 489 17.98 10.99 -20.70
N THR A 490 19.02 11.79 -20.97
CA THR A 490 20.09 11.40 -21.90
C THR A 490 20.84 10.18 -21.37
N LYS A 491 21.23 10.22 -20.09
CA LYS A 491 21.91 9.09 -19.43
C LYS A 491 20.95 7.92 -19.19
N PHE A 492 19.70 8.20 -18.82
CA PHE A 492 18.65 7.19 -18.71
C PHE A 492 18.49 6.37 -20.00
N HIS A 493 18.35 7.04 -21.15
CA HIS A 493 18.19 6.34 -22.43
C HIS A 493 19.43 5.54 -22.82
N HIS A 494 20.63 6.05 -22.48
CA HIS A 494 21.89 5.34 -22.72
C HIS A 494 21.96 4.05 -21.89
N VAL A 495 21.78 4.16 -20.57
CA VAL A 495 21.87 3.07 -19.60
C VAL A 495 20.82 1.99 -19.87
N LEU A 496 19.61 2.39 -20.25
CA LEU A 496 18.52 1.46 -20.59
C LEU A 496 18.53 0.99 -22.05
N GLN A 497 19.53 1.40 -22.84
CA GLN A 497 19.71 1.02 -24.24
C GLN A 497 18.47 1.29 -25.11
N CYS A 498 17.93 2.51 -25.03
CA CYS A 498 16.73 2.89 -25.78
C CYS A 498 17.06 3.28 -27.22
N THR A 499 16.26 2.80 -28.18
CA THR A 499 16.49 3.06 -29.61
C THR A 499 15.93 4.41 -30.08
N VAL A 500 14.91 4.94 -29.39
CA VAL A 500 14.31 6.23 -29.73
C VAL A 500 14.65 7.26 -28.66
N HIS A 501 15.57 8.17 -29.00
CA HIS A 501 15.85 9.34 -28.18
C HIS A 501 14.85 10.45 -28.52
N GLN A 502 13.67 10.40 -27.91
CA GLN A 502 12.72 11.52 -28.02
C GLN A 502 13.33 12.76 -27.35
N ARG A 503 13.55 13.83 -28.13
CA ARG A 503 14.11 15.10 -27.63
C ARG A 503 13.13 15.93 -26.80
N SER A 504 11.85 15.54 -26.75
CA SER A 504 10.85 16.23 -25.94
C SER A 504 11.05 15.94 -24.46
N GLN A 505 10.85 16.96 -23.63
CA GLN A 505 10.85 16.82 -22.17
C GLN A 505 9.84 15.74 -21.74
N VAL A 506 10.19 14.98 -20.71
CA VAL A 506 9.29 13.99 -20.13
C VAL A 506 8.25 14.70 -19.31
N ASP A 507 6.99 14.43 -19.64
CA ASP A 507 5.83 14.90 -18.91
C ASP A 507 5.29 13.75 -18.06
N PHE A 508 5.56 13.83 -16.75
CA PHE A 508 5.12 12.82 -15.79
C PHE A 508 3.62 12.86 -15.50
N GLU A 509 2.88 13.90 -15.95
CA GLU A 509 1.42 13.89 -15.83
C GLU A 509 0.77 12.96 -16.87
N THR A 510 1.40 12.83 -18.04
CA THR A 510 0.89 11.99 -19.14
C THR A 510 1.57 10.63 -19.22
N ASP A 511 2.80 10.48 -18.69
CA ASP A 511 3.55 9.23 -18.68
C ASP A 511 4.12 8.89 -17.28
N GLN A 512 3.25 8.88 -16.26
CA GLN A 512 3.65 8.64 -14.86
C GLN A 512 4.33 7.29 -14.60
N TYR A 513 4.12 6.30 -15.47
CA TYR A 513 4.71 4.95 -15.37
C TYR A 513 5.93 4.76 -16.30
N LEU A 514 6.27 5.79 -17.09
CA LEU A 514 7.28 5.75 -18.15
C LEU A 514 7.02 4.70 -19.23
N TRP A 515 5.79 4.23 -19.43
CA TRP A 515 5.49 3.26 -20.49
C TRP A 515 5.86 3.80 -21.87
N GLN A 516 5.58 5.08 -22.14
CA GLN A 516 5.91 5.67 -23.44
C GLN A 516 7.42 5.85 -23.56
N ARG A 517 8.06 6.44 -22.54
CA ARG A 517 9.50 6.73 -22.56
C ARG A 517 10.38 5.49 -22.54
N ALA A 518 9.99 4.46 -21.81
CA ALA A 518 10.76 3.23 -21.69
C ALA A 518 10.31 2.11 -22.67
N SER A 519 9.26 2.35 -23.49
CA SER A 519 8.75 1.36 -24.47
C SER A 519 9.82 0.82 -25.42
N SER A 520 10.71 1.70 -25.89
CA SER A 520 11.76 1.40 -26.89
C SER A 520 13.11 1.02 -26.27
N CYS A 521 13.13 0.69 -24.98
CA CYS A 521 14.34 0.33 -24.23
C CYS A 521 14.54 -1.19 -24.13
N PHE A 522 15.81 -1.60 -24.08
CA PHE A 522 16.24 -3.00 -24.16
C PHE A 522 17.02 -3.45 -22.93
N PHE A 523 16.67 -2.92 -21.77
CA PHE A 523 17.25 -3.34 -20.50
C PHE A 523 16.82 -4.77 -20.08
N PRO A 524 17.59 -5.43 -19.18
CA PRO A 524 17.23 -6.71 -18.57
C PRO A 524 15.82 -6.70 -17.97
N GLY A 525 14.94 -7.56 -18.47
CA GLY A 525 13.55 -7.63 -18.01
C GLY A 525 12.61 -6.58 -18.61
N SER A 526 13.03 -5.87 -19.67
CA SER A 526 12.15 -4.93 -20.41
C SER A 526 10.90 -5.59 -21.00
N ALA A 527 10.93 -6.90 -21.25
CA ALA A 527 9.75 -7.68 -21.65
C ALA A 527 8.67 -7.69 -20.56
N ILE A 528 9.08 -7.85 -19.29
CA ILE A 528 8.16 -7.80 -18.13
C ILE A 528 7.60 -6.37 -18.00
N PHE A 529 8.44 -5.34 -18.11
CA PHE A 529 7.99 -3.95 -18.06
C PHE A 529 6.92 -3.66 -19.12
N ARG A 530 7.16 -4.00 -20.40
CA ARG A 530 6.15 -3.84 -21.47
C ARG A 530 4.90 -4.68 -21.22
N MET A 531 5.05 -5.89 -20.69
CA MET A 531 3.92 -6.74 -20.34
C MET A 531 3.01 -6.10 -19.30
N THR A 532 3.53 -5.32 -18.33
CA THR A 532 2.70 -4.59 -17.36
C THR A 532 1.76 -3.56 -18.00
N GLN A 533 2.17 -2.93 -19.11
CA GLN A 533 1.31 -2.03 -19.86
C GLN A 533 0.14 -2.79 -20.49
N HIS A 534 0.44 -3.89 -21.18
CA HIS A 534 -0.59 -4.73 -21.79
C HIS A 534 -1.52 -5.35 -20.75
N HIS A 535 -1.00 -5.69 -19.57
CA HIS A 535 -1.79 -6.13 -18.42
C HIS A 535 -2.76 -5.04 -17.98
N SER A 536 -2.29 -3.83 -17.71
CA SER A 536 -3.13 -2.71 -17.30
C SER A 536 -4.25 -2.41 -18.31
N GLU A 537 -3.91 -2.39 -19.60
CA GLU A 537 -4.87 -2.16 -20.69
C GLU A 537 -5.91 -3.30 -20.80
N ALA A 538 -5.49 -4.56 -20.65
CA ALA A 538 -6.38 -5.71 -20.74
C ALA A 538 -7.34 -5.79 -19.54
N ILE A 539 -6.85 -5.59 -18.32
CA ILE A 539 -7.68 -5.61 -17.11
C ILE A 539 -8.70 -4.47 -17.14
N LYS A 540 -8.26 -3.26 -17.50
CA LYS A 540 -9.18 -2.13 -17.65
C LYS A 540 -10.29 -2.43 -18.67
N ARG A 541 -9.93 -3.01 -19.82
CA ARG A 541 -10.92 -3.39 -20.85
C ARG A 541 -11.93 -4.41 -20.33
N VAL A 542 -11.48 -5.38 -19.54
CA VAL A 542 -12.38 -6.36 -18.89
C VAL A 542 -13.32 -5.65 -17.92
N ASP A 543 -12.81 -4.80 -17.03
CA ASP A 543 -13.64 -4.11 -16.04
C ASP A 543 -14.65 -3.15 -16.71
N ASP A 544 -14.23 -2.40 -17.73
CA ASP A 544 -15.11 -1.53 -18.52
C ASP A 544 -16.22 -2.34 -19.22
N TYR A 545 -15.87 -3.49 -19.81
CA TYR A 545 -16.83 -4.39 -20.47
C TYR A 545 -17.81 -5.02 -19.47
N LEU A 546 -17.32 -5.53 -18.34
CA LEU A 546 -18.16 -6.08 -17.28
C LEU A 546 -19.12 -5.02 -16.74
N TYR A 547 -18.63 -3.80 -16.50
CA TYR A 547 -19.45 -2.68 -16.05
C TYR A 547 -20.54 -2.34 -17.07
N ASP A 548 -20.17 -2.22 -18.35
CA ASP A 548 -21.13 -1.90 -19.41
C ASP A 548 -22.26 -2.93 -19.50
N VAL A 549 -21.90 -4.22 -19.49
CA VAL A 549 -22.85 -5.32 -19.68
C VAL A 549 -23.71 -5.57 -18.43
N THR A 550 -23.12 -5.51 -17.23
CA THR A 550 -23.81 -5.90 -15.99
C THR A 550 -24.44 -4.73 -15.25
N ILE A 551 -23.91 -3.51 -15.36
CA ILE A 551 -24.37 -2.34 -14.60
C ILE A 551 -24.98 -1.28 -15.52
N HIS A 552 -24.28 -0.83 -16.57
CA HIS A 552 -24.77 0.26 -17.41
C HIS A 552 -25.99 -0.16 -18.25
N LYS A 553 -25.88 -1.26 -19.00
CA LYS A 553 -26.98 -1.80 -19.82
C LYS A 553 -27.97 -2.62 -19.00
N ALA A 554 -27.51 -3.22 -17.90
CA ALA A 554 -28.32 -3.87 -16.88
C ALA A 554 -29.23 -5.04 -17.35
N TRP A 555 -28.80 -5.78 -18.38
CA TRP A 555 -29.52 -6.99 -18.85
C TRP A 555 -28.94 -8.30 -18.30
N LEU A 556 -27.76 -8.23 -17.68
CA LEU A 556 -27.04 -9.35 -17.07
C LEU A 556 -26.67 -9.04 -15.61
N THR A 557 -27.57 -8.36 -14.88
CA THR A 557 -27.38 -8.10 -13.45
C THR A 557 -27.55 -9.39 -12.64
N ASP A 558 -27.04 -9.41 -11.41
CA ASP A 558 -27.33 -10.51 -10.49
C ASP A 558 -28.83 -10.67 -10.21
N TYR A 559 -29.63 -9.60 -10.34
CA TYR A 559 -31.09 -9.70 -10.23
C TYR A 559 -31.67 -10.52 -11.40
N ASN A 560 -31.23 -10.24 -12.63
CA ASN A 560 -31.65 -11.00 -13.81
C ASN A 560 -31.30 -12.48 -13.65
N ILE A 561 -30.07 -12.76 -13.21
CA ILE A 561 -29.54 -14.12 -13.01
C ILE A 561 -30.37 -14.86 -11.96
N ARG A 562 -30.59 -14.28 -10.77
CA ARG A 562 -31.34 -14.93 -9.68
C ARG A 562 -32.79 -15.23 -10.02
N HIS A 563 -33.43 -14.39 -10.83
CA HIS A 563 -34.84 -14.55 -11.19
C HIS A 563 -35.04 -15.17 -12.58
N ASN A 564 -33.96 -15.60 -13.24
CA ASN A 564 -33.98 -16.14 -14.60
C ASN A 564 -34.79 -15.28 -15.60
N ILE A 565 -34.62 -13.95 -15.51
CA ILE A 565 -35.40 -12.97 -16.27
C ILE A 565 -34.49 -11.99 -16.99
N THR A 566 -34.53 -12.01 -18.32
CA THR A 566 -33.85 -11.04 -19.17
C THR A 566 -34.40 -11.09 -20.59
N SER A 567 -33.99 -10.15 -21.45
CA SER A 567 -34.22 -10.18 -22.89
C SER A 567 -33.05 -10.89 -23.59
N PRO A 568 -33.25 -12.07 -24.21
CA PRO A 568 -32.18 -12.79 -24.91
C PRO A 568 -31.49 -11.94 -26.00
N MET A 569 -32.25 -11.11 -26.72
CA MET A 569 -31.72 -10.19 -27.73
C MET A 569 -30.73 -9.19 -27.12
N ARG A 570 -31.04 -8.63 -25.95
CA ARG A 570 -30.16 -7.67 -25.26
C ARG A 570 -28.92 -8.34 -24.69
N VAL A 571 -29.04 -9.61 -24.28
CA VAL A 571 -27.89 -10.43 -23.89
C VAL A 571 -26.97 -10.65 -25.09
N ASP A 572 -27.52 -10.96 -26.28
CA ASP A 572 -26.73 -11.12 -27.51
C ASP A 572 -25.99 -9.84 -27.91
N GLU A 573 -26.66 -8.68 -27.84
CA GLU A 573 -26.02 -7.37 -28.05
C GLU A 573 -24.89 -7.11 -27.04
N GLY A 574 -25.07 -7.49 -25.78
CA GLY A 574 -24.04 -7.35 -24.74
C GLY A 574 -22.84 -8.29 -24.95
N LEU A 575 -23.05 -9.47 -25.53
CA LEU A 575 -22.00 -10.46 -25.78
C LEU A 575 -21.24 -10.24 -27.09
N ALA A 576 -21.64 -9.29 -27.94
CA ALA A 576 -21.03 -9.04 -29.24
C ALA A 576 -19.51 -8.82 -29.14
N ASP A 577 -19.05 -8.09 -28.13
CA ASP A 577 -17.64 -7.77 -27.94
C ASP A 577 -16.87 -8.77 -27.06
N TYR A 578 -17.54 -9.80 -26.50
CA TYR A 578 -16.96 -10.74 -25.52
C TYR A 578 -15.61 -11.29 -25.97
N SER A 579 -15.58 -11.84 -27.18
CA SER A 579 -14.39 -12.43 -27.80
C SER A 579 -13.24 -11.43 -27.90
N SER A 580 -13.53 -10.19 -28.30
CA SER A 580 -12.53 -9.13 -28.47
C SER A 580 -11.87 -8.70 -27.16
N VAL A 581 -12.54 -8.94 -26.03
CA VAL A 581 -12.04 -8.68 -24.67
C VAL A 581 -11.34 -9.91 -24.10
N TYR A 582 -11.90 -11.10 -24.33
CA TYR A 582 -11.40 -12.36 -23.78
C TYR A 582 -10.11 -12.87 -24.43
N TYR A 583 -9.95 -12.74 -25.75
CA TYR A 583 -8.75 -13.22 -26.45
C TYR A 583 -7.45 -12.50 -26.02
N PRO A 584 -7.40 -11.15 -25.92
CA PRO A 584 -6.21 -10.48 -25.40
C PRO A 584 -5.84 -10.93 -23.98
N LEU A 585 -6.82 -11.16 -23.12
CA LEU A 585 -6.61 -11.62 -21.74
C LEU A 585 -5.97 -13.02 -21.68
N THR A 586 -6.47 -13.96 -22.48
CA THR A 586 -5.89 -15.31 -22.54
C THR A 586 -4.53 -15.34 -23.23
N SER A 587 -4.30 -14.47 -24.22
CA SER A 587 -2.97 -14.28 -24.82
C SER A 587 -1.96 -13.71 -23.83
N LEU A 588 -2.39 -12.78 -22.97
CA LEU A 588 -1.55 -12.16 -21.95
C LEU A 588 -0.96 -13.20 -20.98
N VAL A 589 -1.68 -14.28 -20.66
CA VAL A 589 -1.15 -15.39 -19.84
C VAL A 589 0.14 -15.96 -20.43
N ARG A 590 0.17 -16.19 -21.75
CA ARG A 590 1.34 -16.75 -22.45
C ARG A 590 2.48 -15.74 -22.45
N THR A 591 2.18 -14.49 -22.77
CA THR A 591 3.16 -13.39 -22.76
C THR A 591 3.78 -13.17 -21.38
N ALA A 592 2.95 -13.15 -20.32
CA ALA A 592 3.41 -13.01 -18.95
C ALA A 592 4.28 -14.19 -18.53
N ARG A 593 3.84 -15.42 -18.81
CA ARG A 593 4.62 -16.63 -18.52
C ARG A 593 6.00 -16.58 -19.15
N ASP A 594 6.07 -16.29 -20.45
CA ASP A 594 7.34 -16.31 -21.18
C ASP A 594 8.27 -15.18 -20.72
N ALA A 595 7.75 -13.98 -20.48
CA ALA A 595 8.54 -12.85 -19.99
C ALA A 595 9.04 -13.05 -18.54
N LEU A 596 8.17 -13.51 -17.64
CA LEU A 596 8.50 -13.68 -16.21
C LEU A 596 9.54 -14.79 -16.00
N ARG A 597 9.49 -15.86 -16.81
CA ARG A 597 10.45 -16.98 -16.74
C ARG A 597 11.90 -16.57 -16.98
N GLU A 598 12.15 -15.46 -17.66
CA GLU A 598 13.52 -14.96 -17.84
C GLU A 598 14.15 -14.55 -16.50
N VAL A 599 13.33 -14.10 -15.55
CA VAL A 599 13.79 -13.47 -14.30
C VAL A 599 13.47 -14.31 -13.07
N TYR A 600 12.36 -15.05 -13.09
CA TYR A 600 11.80 -15.75 -11.93
C TYR A 600 11.61 -17.24 -12.18
N ASP A 601 11.42 -18.00 -11.09
CA ASP A 601 11.09 -19.42 -11.15
C ASP A 601 9.61 -19.66 -11.50
N GLU A 602 9.23 -20.92 -11.71
CA GLU A 602 7.85 -21.28 -12.10
C GLU A 602 6.83 -20.97 -11.00
N TYR A 603 7.23 -20.98 -9.72
CA TYR A 603 6.33 -20.69 -8.60
C TYR A 603 5.92 -19.22 -8.59
N THR A 604 6.90 -18.32 -8.72
CA THR A 604 6.66 -16.87 -8.81
C THR A 604 5.86 -16.53 -10.07
N VAL A 605 6.18 -17.18 -11.20
CA VAL A 605 5.45 -16.99 -12.47
C VAL A 605 3.98 -17.39 -12.30
N ALA A 606 3.72 -18.55 -11.68
CA ALA A 606 2.37 -19.03 -11.44
C ALA A 606 1.61 -18.12 -10.48
N GLU A 607 2.20 -17.77 -9.33
CA GLU A 607 1.60 -16.87 -8.33
C GLU A 607 1.22 -15.53 -8.96
N TRP A 608 2.12 -14.91 -9.72
CA TRP A 608 1.85 -13.62 -10.33
C TRP A 608 0.69 -13.68 -11.34
N ILE A 609 0.64 -14.71 -12.19
CA ILE A 609 -0.45 -14.90 -13.17
C ILE A 609 -1.78 -15.18 -12.45
N GLU A 610 -1.75 -16.02 -11.42
CA GLU A 610 -2.91 -16.37 -10.60
C GLU A 610 -3.50 -15.15 -9.88
N GLN A 611 -2.65 -14.26 -9.37
CA GLN A 611 -3.09 -13.05 -8.68
C GLN A 611 -3.56 -11.96 -9.66
N ASN A 612 -2.88 -11.78 -10.80
CA ASN A 612 -3.03 -10.58 -11.62
C ASN A 612 -3.85 -10.76 -12.90
N ILE A 613 -3.98 -11.98 -13.44
CA ILE A 613 -4.68 -12.24 -14.71
C ILE A 613 -5.87 -13.17 -14.52
N TYR A 614 -5.66 -14.28 -13.81
CA TYR A 614 -6.66 -15.33 -13.66
C TYR A 614 -8.02 -14.87 -13.09
N PRO A 615 -8.11 -13.93 -12.13
CA PRO A 615 -9.41 -13.49 -11.60
C PRO A 615 -10.29 -12.85 -12.68
N SER A 616 -9.69 -12.14 -13.63
CA SER A 616 -10.40 -11.56 -14.77
C SER A 616 -10.86 -12.61 -15.77
N ILE A 617 -10.10 -13.70 -15.94
CA ILE A 617 -10.53 -14.84 -16.77
C ILE A 617 -11.79 -15.46 -16.16
N VAL A 618 -11.75 -15.75 -14.85
CA VAL A 618 -12.89 -16.33 -14.12
C VAL A 618 -14.13 -15.44 -14.21
N LYS A 619 -13.99 -14.11 -14.05
CA LYS A 619 -15.10 -13.16 -14.22
C LYS A 619 -15.72 -13.23 -15.62
N MET A 620 -14.89 -13.28 -16.66
CA MET A 620 -15.35 -13.36 -18.04
C MET A 620 -16.05 -14.70 -18.34
N GLU A 621 -15.45 -15.82 -17.93
CA GLU A 621 -16.05 -17.14 -18.11
C GLU A 621 -17.38 -17.28 -17.35
N LYS A 622 -17.47 -16.73 -16.13
CA LYS A 622 -18.71 -16.65 -15.37
C LYS A 622 -19.78 -15.83 -16.12
N LEU A 623 -19.42 -14.65 -16.63
CA LEU A 623 -20.35 -13.83 -17.41
C LEU A 623 -20.90 -14.61 -18.62
N TRP A 624 -20.03 -15.28 -19.37
CA TRP A 624 -20.44 -16.10 -20.52
C TRP A 624 -21.41 -17.21 -20.14
N LYS A 625 -21.10 -17.93 -19.05
CA LYS A 625 -21.95 -19.01 -18.52
C LYS A 625 -23.33 -18.48 -18.10
N ASP A 626 -23.36 -17.40 -17.32
CA ASP A 626 -24.59 -16.79 -16.82
C ASP A 626 -25.46 -16.27 -17.97
N ALA A 627 -24.85 -15.59 -18.94
CA ALA A 627 -25.52 -15.09 -20.13
C ALA A 627 -26.10 -16.22 -21.00
N THR A 628 -25.32 -17.28 -21.22
CA THR A 628 -25.77 -18.47 -21.97
C THR A 628 -26.94 -19.16 -21.27
N ASN A 629 -26.91 -19.25 -19.94
CA ASN A 629 -28.00 -19.86 -19.17
C ASN A 629 -29.28 -19.02 -19.24
N LEU A 630 -29.17 -17.70 -19.09
CA LEU A 630 -30.33 -16.80 -19.17
C LEU A 630 -31.03 -16.85 -20.53
N LYS A 631 -30.28 -17.07 -21.62
CA LYS A 631 -30.84 -17.22 -22.97
C LYS A 631 -31.62 -18.52 -23.20
N LYS A 632 -31.46 -19.53 -22.33
CA LYS A 632 -32.20 -20.80 -22.45
C LYS A 632 -33.68 -20.63 -22.13
N SER A 633 -34.03 -19.67 -21.27
CA SER A 633 -35.42 -19.46 -20.88
C SER A 633 -36.29 -19.03 -22.06
N LYS A 634 -37.42 -19.72 -22.24
CA LYS A 634 -38.45 -19.41 -23.25
C LYS A 634 -39.76 -18.91 -22.64
N ILE A 635 -39.86 -18.97 -21.31
CA ILE A 635 -41.02 -18.56 -20.52
C ILE A 635 -40.51 -17.74 -19.33
N TRP A 636 -41.19 -16.65 -18.98
CA TRP A 636 -40.76 -15.76 -17.90
C TRP A 636 -41.82 -15.63 -16.83
N PRO A 637 -41.42 -15.56 -15.55
CA PRO A 637 -42.35 -15.42 -14.44
C PRO A 637 -43.12 -14.10 -14.51
N ARG A 638 -44.39 -14.13 -14.10
CA ARG A 638 -45.19 -12.92 -13.90
C ARG A 638 -44.71 -12.19 -12.64
N ARG A 639 -44.83 -10.87 -12.63
CA ARG A 639 -44.54 -10.04 -11.44
C ARG A 639 -45.72 -10.09 -10.46
N PRO A 640 -45.48 -9.84 -9.15
CA PRO A 640 -44.19 -9.56 -8.52
C PRO A 640 -43.31 -10.81 -8.37
N LEU A 641 -42.00 -10.63 -8.44
CA LEU A 641 -41.03 -11.71 -8.18
C LEU A 641 -40.76 -11.80 -6.67
N PRO A 642 -40.52 -13.00 -6.11
CA PRO A 642 -40.24 -13.16 -4.69
C PRO A 642 -39.05 -12.31 -4.25
N PRO A 643 -39.14 -11.56 -3.13
CA PRO A 643 -38.01 -10.81 -2.60
C PRO A 643 -36.90 -11.75 -2.12
N LEU A 644 -35.65 -11.29 -2.13
CA LEU A 644 -34.53 -12.08 -1.64
C LEU A 644 -34.63 -12.30 -0.12
N ASP A 645 -34.56 -13.55 0.34
CA ASP A 645 -34.67 -13.86 1.77
C ASP A 645 -33.61 -13.17 2.63
N VAL A 646 -32.42 -12.94 2.08
CA VAL A 646 -31.34 -12.21 2.78
C VAL A 646 -31.69 -10.75 3.08
N LEU A 647 -32.71 -10.19 2.44
CA LEU A 647 -33.19 -8.83 2.71
C LEU A 647 -34.11 -8.76 3.93
N ARG A 648 -34.62 -9.90 4.44
CA ARG A 648 -35.44 -9.95 5.66
C ARG A 648 -34.70 -9.41 6.88
N LYS A 649 -33.37 -9.57 6.94
CA LYS A 649 -32.53 -8.99 8.01
C LYS A 649 -32.55 -7.45 8.04
N TYR A 650 -33.00 -6.82 6.96
CA TYR A 650 -33.21 -5.38 6.85
C TYR A 650 -34.70 -5.00 6.89
N SER A 651 -35.58 -5.91 7.31
CA SER A 651 -37.04 -5.73 7.28
C SER A 651 -37.61 -5.46 5.89
N VAL A 652 -36.96 -5.99 4.85
CA VAL A 652 -37.42 -5.90 3.45
C VAL A 652 -37.85 -7.29 2.98
N GLY A 653 -39.13 -7.43 2.61
CA GLY A 653 -39.72 -8.70 2.16
C GLY A 653 -41.21 -8.78 2.48
N LEU A 654 -41.84 -9.90 2.15
CA LEU A 654 -43.24 -10.13 2.54
C LEU A 654 -43.30 -10.39 4.06
N PRO A 655 -44.25 -9.76 4.79
CA PRO A 655 -44.52 -10.12 6.18
C PRO A 655 -44.88 -11.60 6.28
N ASN A 656 -44.41 -12.30 7.31
CA ASN A 656 -44.73 -13.72 7.53
C ASN A 656 -46.25 -13.94 7.50
N GLY A 657 -46.78 -14.55 6.42
CA GLY A 657 -48.21 -14.83 6.27
C GLY A 657 -48.76 -14.77 4.85
N GLY A 658 -47.99 -15.16 3.82
CA GLY A 658 -48.45 -15.25 2.44
C GLY A 658 -48.38 -16.67 1.89
N ASP A 659 -49.04 -17.62 2.57
CA ASP A 659 -49.46 -18.88 1.93
C ASP A 659 -50.53 -18.53 0.87
N THR A 660 -50.09 -18.02 -0.28
CA THR A 660 -50.90 -18.16 -1.49
C THR A 660 -50.53 -19.50 -2.08
N LYS A 661 -51.33 -20.51 -1.74
CA LYS A 661 -51.55 -21.67 -2.60
C LYS A 661 -51.88 -21.13 -3.99
N ASP A 662 -50.94 -21.24 -4.91
CA ASP A 662 -51.25 -21.24 -6.34
C ASP A 662 -50.77 -22.59 -6.89
N ASP A 663 -51.72 -23.52 -6.92
CA ASP A 663 -51.61 -24.83 -7.54
C ASP A 663 -51.52 -24.65 -9.07
N SER A 664 -50.36 -24.29 -9.61
CA SER A 664 -50.06 -24.50 -11.03
C SER A 664 -48.58 -24.25 -11.40
N ALA A 665 -47.71 -25.20 -11.10
CA ALA A 665 -46.64 -25.68 -12.00
C ALA A 665 -45.70 -26.62 -11.24
N VAL A 666 -46.09 -27.89 -11.16
CA VAL A 666 -45.10 -28.97 -11.01
C VAL A 666 -44.41 -29.11 -12.36
N VAL A 667 -43.13 -28.73 -12.43
CA VAL A 667 -42.19 -29.29 -13.41
C VAL A 667 -40.94 -29.72 -12.62
N PRO A 668 -40.49 -30.99 -12.72
CA PRO A 668 -39.42 -31.51 -11.88
C PRO A 668 -38.06 -30.96 -12.30
N MET A 669 -37.21 -30.68 -11.31
CA MET A 669 -35.78 -30.47 -11.52
C MET A 669 -35.11 -31.78 -11.95
N VAL A 670 -34.36 -31.72 -13.05
CA VAL A 670 -33.18 -32.56 -13.36
C VAL A 670 -32.02 -31.60 -13.62
#